data_AF-A0AAV7ME44-F1
#
_entry.id   AF-A0AAV7ME44-F1
#
_cell.length_a   1.000
_cell.length_b   1.000
_cell.length_c   1.000
_cell.angle_alpha   90.00
_cell.angle_beta   90.00
_cell.angle_gamma   90.00
#
_symmetry.space_group_name_H-M   'P 1'
#
loop_
_entity.id
_entity.type
_entity.pdbx_description
1 polymer ?
#
loop_
_entity_poly.entity_id
_entity_poly.type
_entity_poly.pdbx_seq_one_letter_code
_entity_poly.pdbx_strand_id
1 'polypeptide(L)'
;MSALTLTGDVFLDTVLGALVRVWRKEDLSIAHSQTQSRANRTGKRNSQETEEPSFATANIKETQTHQLFVISKATSTGGSITQHAHEDVKYSAGNSGSWATGESLPGRQVDAFPGLFFLIRPSPSVDPALEFAGTQHNPYSRKTISSLQVLDSHLVTGDDPTKDHQHGMKDMLGSLNCRMGIPGLMTYVKANNQFFDSLKLRDSKIIIDGSNLYYRLYFDSYLDLQHGGDYDAFTDFVQAFFNALSACRIYPYVVLDGGCDPTDKKLETHKQRAKDKIRMAHSLSQGRGGTVLPLLIRDVFIQVLHSIRVPFIQCFLEADREIVALANHWKCPVLTYDSDFCIFDLNGGYCPASDFQWRNMGTIKGTQQSYIPAKCFFVEKLCSHFSNMNRALLPLFAVLNGNDYITIPALAAFFRNVKFPIGGCSSHSKKHIRMQGLLNWLSGFKDPAEAMENILKYLKKHEQNDIKDLLSTHMEDYKPANVKLEDFFQNGLYECDLALSFNLPDWFLDGLAKGQLSPFLGDVLVLKRTFLFVQVENMQRVSAHNISKPIRRAIYRLLLNSSSGAAQVSPTNKQTKVLCVNEFDRTEQTLKKTAAEVAIEDCGVFPNNFFVSKITKETLSEHLKLLLGVLEVKSSILDPLRSCWMFPVAITCFWVDHCEPKVKLHHLYALLMGMVYGEMHRIISSQGPAEKTKAVFDQFLKLKERKGQNKHLDLDAAHIFCQWQSCLQMGLYLNQLLRFPLPEPDLTRLYNGTLVHRLCHEFKSSPATKDLLSRWPAMEELFHILLLAVTSAVPPDFFQNKSKSKPKKNRKKK
;
A
#
# COMPACT_ATOMS: atom_id res chain seq x y z
N MET A 1 41.18 42.00 20.79
CA MET A 1 42.22 41.86 21.83
C MET A 1 42.10 40.43 22.37
N SER A 2 42.92 39.54 21.83
CA SER A 2 44.07 38.85 22.49
C SER A 2 43.61 37.57 23.22
N ALA A 3 43.58 36.41 22.55
CA ALA A 3 44.69 35.53 22.12
C ALA A 3 45.24 34.67 23.26
N LEU A 4 45.06 33.34 23.14
CA LEU A 4 46.01 32.32 23.59
C LEU A 4 45.70 30.99 22.89
N THR A 5 46.56 30.67 21.93
CA THR A 5 46.78 29.38 21.28
C THR A 5 47.80 28.58 22.09
N LEU A 6 47.61 27.26 22.21
CA LEU A 6 48.71 26.29 22.33
C LEU A 6 48.22 24.88 21.92
N THR A 7 49.01 24.30 21.03
CA THR A 7 48.94 23.01 20.33
C THR A 7 49.45 21.84 21.17
N GLY A 8 49.15 20.60 20.78
CA GLY A 8 50.05 19.47 21.08
C GLY A 8 49.43 18.06 21.12
N ASP A 9 49.62 17.33 20.02
CA ASP A 9 49.56 15.87 19.90
C ASP A 9 50.33 15.13 21.02
N VAL A 10 49.66 14.30 21.82
CA VAL A 10 50.21 13.06 22.43
C VAL A 10 49.01 12.21 22.92
N PHE A 11 48.41 11.35 22.09
CA PHE A 11 47.62 10.20 22.60
C PHE A 11 47.37 9.12 21.54
N LEU A 12 48.32 8.90 20.62
CA LEU A 12 48.24 7.82 19.62
C LEU A 12 49.24 6.67 19.82
N ASP A 13 50.08 6.71 20.86
CA ASP A 13 51.13 5.68 21.09
C ASP A 13 50.87 4.74 22.29
N THR A 14 49.74 4.87 23.00
CA THR A 14 49.45 4.01 24.18
C THR A 14 48.48 2.86 23.88
N VAL A 15 47.89 2.78 22.67
CA VAL A 15 46.87 1.75 22.34
C VAL A 15 47.39 0.69 21.36
N LEU A 16 48.60 0.84 20.81
CA LEU A 16 49.22 -0.14 19.90
C LEU A 16 50.23 -1.09 20.56
N GLY A 17 50.34 -1.08 21.90
CA GLY A 17 51.27 -1.91 22.66
C GLY A 17 50.69 -3.17 23.33
N ALA A 18 49.37 -3.39 23.33
CA ALA A 18 48.74 -4.45 24.13
C ALA A 18 48.07 -5.59 23.33
N LEU A 19 48.13 -5.56 22.00
CA LEU A 19 47.46 -6.54 21.11
C LEU A 19 48.39 -7.60 20.50
N VAL A 20 49.52 -7.93 21.14
CA VAL A 20 50.46 -8.96 20.64
C VAL A 20 50.84 -10.02 21.71
N ARG A 21 50.14 -10.12 22.84
CA ARG A 21 50.48 -11.14 23.86
C ARG A 21 49.29 -11.82 24.54
N VAL A 22 48.33 -12.37 23.80
CA VAL A 22 47.55 -13.55 24.28
C VAL A 22 47.03 -14.35 23.08
N TRP A 23 47.92 -14.94 22.30
CA TRP A 23 47.58 -16.03 21.38
C TRP A 23 48.71 -17.07 21.44
N ARG A 24 48.68 -17.88 22.50
CA ARG A 24 49.29 -19.22 22.61
C ARG A 24 49.04 -19.77 24.02
N LYS A 25 48.25 -20.84 24.06
CA LYS A 25 47.92 -21.82 25.11
C LYS A 25 46.40 -21.98 25.14
N GLU A 26 45.80 -23.14 25.01
CA GLU A 26 46.27 -24.52 24.87
C GLU A 26 45.01 -25.26 24.40
N ASP A 27 45.09 -25.89 23.22
CA ASP A 27 44.25 -27.06 22.92
C ASP A 27 44.81 -28.21 23.75
N LEU A 28 43.94 -28.94 24.46
CA LEU A 28 44.01 -30.38 24.79
C LEU A 28 42.97 -30.69 25.89
N SER A 29 41.94 -31.47 25.57
CA SER A 29 41.75 -32.81 26.14
C SER A 29 40.31 -33.36 26.01
N ILE A 30 40.22 -34.48 25.30
CA ILE A 30 39.51 -35.73 25.66
C ILE A 30 38.03 -35.92 25.24
N ALA A 31 37.87 -37.07 24.58
CA ALA A 31 36.68 -37.72 24.02
C ALA A 31 36.08 -38.79 24.97
N HIS A 32 35.00 -39.46 24.51
CA HIS A 32 34.23 -40.59 25.07
C HIS A 32 33.02 -40.18 25.95
N SER A 33 31.81 -40.76 25.89
CA SER A 33 31.27 -42.00 25.30
C SER A 33 29.74 -41.93 25.07
N GLN A 34 29.28 -42.31 23.89
CA GLN A 34 28.34 -43.41 23.61
C GLN A 34 27.36 -43.95 24.71
N THR A 35 26.11 -44.11 24.26
CA THR A 35 25.18 -45.27 24.34
C THR A 35 24.14 -45.47 25.46
N GLN A 36 22.95 -45.87 24.96
CA GLN A 36 21.83 -46.62 25.57
C GLN A 36 20.88 -45.79 26.49
N SER A 37 19.54 -45.88 26.40
CA SER A 37 18.71 -47.04 26.07
C SER A 37 17.42 -46.70 25.31
N ARG A 38 17.13 -47.56 24.34
CA ARG A 38 15.85 -47.85 23.69
C ARG A 38 14.98 -48.66 24.66
N ALA A 39 13.66 -48.40 24.71
CA ALA A 39 12.61 -49.40 24.44
C ALA A 39 11.29 -49.20 25.22
N ASN A 40 10.22 -49.29 24.43
CA ASN A 40 8.91 -49.90 24.73
C ASN A 40 7.90 -49.13 25.61
N ARG A 41 6.79 -48.71 24.98
CA ARG A 41 5.59 -49.57 24.94
C ARG A 41 4.58 -49.14 23.87
N THR A 42 4.29 -50.12 23.03
CA THR A 42 3.17 -50.31 22.10
C THR A 42 1.82 -50.40 22.82
N GLY A 43 0.74 -49.95 22.18
CA GLY A 43 -0.63 -50.28 22.60
C GLY A 43 -1.74 -49.75 21.68
N LYS A 44 -2.07 -50.54 20.65
CA LYS A 44 -3.35 -50.76 19.93
C LYS A 44 -4.51 -49.76 20.16
N ARG A 45 -5.02 -49.13 19.09
CA ARG A 45 -6.22 -49.52 18.30
C ARG A 45 -7.48 -49.77 19.14
N ASN A 46 -8.49 -48.92 18.95
CA ASN A 46 -9.82 -49.38 18.54
C ASN A 46 -10.62 -48.27 17.84
N SER A 47 -11.22 -48.69 16.74
CA SER A 47 -12.26 -48.09 15.92
C SER A 47 -13.62 -48.14 16.62
N GLN A 48 -14.45 -47.12 16.43
CA GLN A 48 -15.90 -47.29 16.42
C GLN A 48 -16.57 -46.15 15.63
N GLU A 49 -17.26 -46.57 14.56
CA GLU A 49 -18.34 -45.87 13.87
C GLU A 49 -19.52 -45.62 14.82
N THR A 50 -20.26 -44.53 14.59
CA THR A 50 -21.72 -44.35 14.73
C THR A 50 -22.00 -42.87 14.49
N GLU A 51 -22.58 -42.49 13.35
CA GLU A 51 -24.01 -42.28 13.09
C GLU A 51 -24.35 -40.79 13.00
N GLU A 52 -24.88 -40.42 11.85
CA GLU A 52 -25.60 -39.17 11.58
C GLU A 52 -26.84 -39.04 12.47
N PRO A 53 -27.37 -37.82 12.62
CA PRO A 53 -28.72 -37.67 12.08
C PRO A 53 -28.93 -36.41 11.25
N SER A 54 -29.64 -36.64 10.14
CA SER A 54 -30.41 -35.68 9.37
C SER A 54 -31.39 -34.88 10.24
N PHE A 55 -31.51 -33.56 10.06
CA PHE A 55 -32.76 -32.85 10.29
C PHE A 55 -32.93 -31.62 9.38
N ALA A 56 -33.93 -31.76 8.51
CA ALA A 56 -34.97 -30.81 8.14
C ALA A 56 -34.60 -29.36 7.74
N THR A 57 -34.72 -29.14 6.42
CA THR A 57 -35.27 -27.94 5.78
C THR A 57 -36.48 -27.36 6.52
N ALA A 58 -36.40 -26.08 6.90
CA ALA A 58 -37.55 -25.24 7.22
C ALA A 58 -37.59 -24.05 6.25
N ASN A 59 -38.55 -24.11 5.33
CA ASN A 59 -39.02 -22.98 4.53
C ASN A 59 -39.63 -21.93 5.46
N ILE A 60 -39.13 -20.69 5.41
CA ILE A 60 -39.89 -19.52 5.86
C ILE A 60 -40.10 -18.62 4.66
N LYS A 61 -41.40 -18.51 4.31
CA LYS A 61 -41.97 -17.55 3.38
C LYS A 61 -41.76 -16.14 3.94
N GLU A 62 -41.18 -15.25 3.15
CA GLU A 62 -41.44 -13.81 3.31
C GLU A 62 -42.13 -13.26 2.07
N THR A 63 -43.21 -12.59 2.39
CA THR A 63 -44.30 -12.05 1.58
C THR A 63 -43.84 -10.96 0.63
N GLN A 64 -44.13 -11.15 -0.66
CA GLN A 64 -44.18 -10.09 -1.66
C GLN A 64 -45.30 -9.10 -1.30
N THR A 65 -44.97 -7.83 -1.15
CA THR A 65 -45.95 -6.74 -1.24
C THR A 65 -45.63 -5.91 -2.48
N HIS A 66 -46.46 -6.08 -3.50
CA HIS A 66 -46.55 -5.19 -4.65
C HIS A 66 -47.15 -3.86 -4.19
N GLN A 67 -46.48 -2.74 -4.46
CA GLN A 67 -47.15 -1.46 -4.65
C GLN A 67 -46.65 -0.78 -5.92
N LEU A 68 -47.63 -0.38 -6.72
CA LEU A 68 -47.51 0.09 -8.09
C LEU A 68 -46.83 1.45 -8.19
N PHE A 69 -46.01 1.58 -9.23
CA PHE A 69 -45.59 2.83 -9.84
C PHE A 69 -46.80 3.59 -10.42
N VAL A 70 -46.93 4.87 -10.08
CA VAL A 70 -47.69 5.86 -10.88
C VAL A 70 -46.69 6.92 -11.33
N ILE A 71 -46.37 6.90 -12.63
CA ILE A 71 -45.62 7.94 -13.31
C ILE A 71 -46.64 8.82 -14.02
N SER A 72 -46.79 10.07 -13.60
CA SER A 72 -47.51 11.09 -14.36
C SER A 72 -46.57 11.70 -15.40
N LYS A 73 -46.85 11.39 -16.67
CA LYS A 73 -46.40 12.16 -17.83
C LYS A 73 -47.25 13.43 -17.92
N ALA A 74 -46.60 14.58 -18.04
CA ALA A 74 -47.21 15.78 -18.61
C ALA A 74 -46.41 16.18 -19.85
N THR A 75 -46.96 15.85 -21.01
CA THR A 75 -46.63 16.44 -22.31
C THR A 75 -47.51 17.67 -22.50
N SER A 76 -46.91 18.83 -22.77
CA SER A 76 -47.60 19.94 -23.44
C SER A 76 -46.93 20.21 -24.77
N THR A 77 -47.70 19.91 -25.80
CA THR A 77 -47.59 20.25 -27.22
C THR A 77 -47.51 21.76 -27.48
N GLY A 78 -46.85 22.13 -28.57
CA GLY A 78 -47.38 23.18 -29.46
C GLY A 78 -46.37 24.20 -29.98
N GLY A 79 -46.22 24.23 -31.30
CA GLY A 79 -46.23 25.52 -32.04
C GLY A 79 -44.92 26.00 -32.63
N SER A 80 -44.67 25.59 -33.88
CA SER A 80 -43.80 26.21 -34.88
C SER A 80 -44.09 27.70 -35.10
N ILE A 81 -43.07 28.48 -35.51
CA ILE A 81 -43.12 29.53 -36.56
C ILE A 81 -41.65 29.88 -36.94
N THR A 82 -41.24 29.41 -38.12
CA THR A 82 -40.60 30.14 -39.27
C THR A 82 -39.72 31.37 -38.98
N GLN A 83 -38.60 31.67 -39.66
CA GLN A 83 -38.15 31.35 -41.03
C GLN A 83 -36.76 31.96 -41.27
N HIS A 84 -36.01 31.35 -42.21
CA HIS A 84 -35.04 31.95 -43.16
C HIS A 84 -33.81 32.72 -42.64
N ALA A 85 -32.65 32.75 -43.30
CA ALA A 85 -32.02 31.97 -44.37
C ALA A 85 -30.64 32.62 -44.61
N HIS A 86 -29.73 31.88 -45.29
CA HIS A 86 -28.53 32.39 -45.98
C HIS A 86 -27.45 33.04 -45.07
N GLU A 87 -26.14 32.91 -45.28
CA GLU A 87 -25.38 32.49 -46.45
C GLU A 87 -23.96 32.13 -46.02
N ASP A 88 -23.32 31.32 -46.85
CA ASP A 88 -21.91 31.00 -46.87
C ASP A 88 -20.99 32.24 -46.82
N VAL A 89 -19.74 32.08 -46.36
CA VAL A 89 -18.55 32.08 -47.24
C VAL A 89 -17.25 31.98 -46.42
N LYS A 90 -16.37 31.21 -47.03
CA LYS A 90 -15.01 30.77 -46.71
C LYS A 90 -13.93 31.87 -46.64
N TYR A 91 -12.73 31.37 -46.28
CA TYR A 91 -11.36 31.86 -46.54
C TYR A 91 -10.85 32.88 -45.51
N SER A 92 -9.59 32.91 -45.10
CA SER A 92 -8.44 32.00 -45.10
C SER A 92 -7.26 32.83 -44.58
N ALA A 93 -6.29 32.16 -43.95
CA ALA A 93 -4.85 32.42 -44.01
C ALA A 93 -4.33 33.87 -43.91
N GLY A 94 -3.38 34.09 -42.98
CA GLY A 94 -2.38 35.13 -43.21
C GLY A 94 -1.65 35.65 -41.99
N ASN A 95 -0.55 34.98 -41.67
CA ASN A 95 0.77 35.58 -41.52
C ASN A 95 1.08 36.59 -40.39
N SER A 96 2.06 36.17 -39.57
CA SER A 96 3.35 36.82 -39.31
C SER A 96 3.39 38.21 -38.66
N GLY A 97 4.20 38.33 -37.61
CA GLY A 97 4.76 39.64 -37.23
C GLY A 97 5.30 39.70 -35.81
N SER A 98 6.58 39.33 -35.65
CA SER A 98 7.47 39.76 -34.56
C SER A 98 7.38 41.28 -34.36
N TRP A 99 7.62 41.81 -33.16
CA TRP A 99 8.66 42.81 -32.85
C TRP A 99 8.73 43.07 -31.33
N ALA A 100 9.94 43.38 -30.90
CA ALA A 100 10.44 43.41 -29.53
C ALA A 100 10.28 44.79 -28.85
N THR A 101 10.96 44.92 -27.69
CA THR A 101 11.17 46.08 -26.80
C THR A 101 10.08 46.23 -25.73
N GLY A 102 10.34 46.24 -24.42
CA GLY A 102 11.55 46.38 -23.61
C GLY A 102 11.37 47.60 -22.71
N GLU A 103 11.20 47.43 -21.39
CA GLU A 103 11.43 48.52 -20.43
C GLU A 103 11.58 48.03 -18.97
N SER A 104 12.70 48.49 -18.41
CA SER A 104 13.18 48.70 -17.02
C SER A 104 12.38 48.35 -15.75
N LEU A 105 13.14 47.73 -14.82
CA LEU A 105 13.01 47.63 -13.35
C LEU A 105 12.87 48.99 -12.61
N PRO A 106 12.35 49.02 -11.36
CA PRO A 106 13.16 48.85 -10.12
C PRO A 106 12.43 47.96 -9.07
N GLY A 107 12.98 47.32 -8.04
CA GLY A 107 14.21 47.46 -7.25
C GLY A 107 13.84 47.51 -5.74
N ARG A 108 14.42 46.60 -4.91
CA ARG A 108 14.36 46.44 -3.42
C ARG A 108 13.22 45.56 -2.87
N GLN A 109 13.37 44.75 -1.83
CA GLN A 109 14.44 44.52 -0.84
C GLN A 109 14.28 43.09 -0.28
N VAL A 110 15.39 42.37 -0.08
CA VAL A 110 15.41 41.01 0.51
C VAL A 110 15.91 41.13 1.94
N ASP A 111 15.08 40.79 2.91
CA ASP A 111 15.50 40.55 4.30
C ASP A 111 15.65 39.05 4.54
N ALA A 112 16.83 38.67 5.05
CA ALA A 112 17.21 37.31 5.38
C ALA A 112 16.96 37.02 6.87
N PHE A 113 16.40 35.86 7.20
CA PHE A 113 16.56 35.18 8.49
C PHE A 113 16.70 33.65 8.29
N PRO A 114 17.39 32.94 9.20
CA PRO A 114 18.05 31.66 8.91
C PRO A 114 17.26 30.43 9.37
N GLY A 115 17.43 29.31 8.65
CA GLY A 115 16.95 27.99 9.04
C GLY A 115 17.50 26.93 8.07
N LEU A 116 18.52 26.20 8.51
CA LEU A 116 19.33 25.26 7.74
C LEU A 116 18.48 24.13 7.12
N PHE A 117 18.26 24.16 5.80
CA PHE A 117 17.86 23.01 4.99
C PHE A 117 18.87 22.86 3.85
N PHE A 118 19.64 21.77 3.83
CA PHE A 118 20.48 21.42 2.69
C PHE A 118 19.58 20.89 1.56
N LEU A 119 19.15 21.79 0.69
CA LEU A 119 18.69 21.47 -0.66
C LEU A 119 19.85 21.71 -1.61
N ILE A 120 20.46 20.64 -2.12
CA ILE A 120 21.34 20.74 -3.29
C ILE A 120 20.43 20.91 -4.51
N ARG A 121 20.38 22.13 -5.06
CA ARG A 121 19.86 22.39 -6.41
C ARG A 121 20.93 21.99 -7.44
N PRO A 122 20.57 21.33 -8.55
CA PRO A 122 21.47 21.23 -9.69
C PRO A 122 21.38 22.50 -10.55
N SER A 123 22.54 23.05 -10.94
CA SER A 123 22.63 23.99 -12.06
C SER A 123 22.78 23.23 -13.39
N PRO A 124 22.34 23.79 -14.53
CA PRO A 124 22.21 23.08 -15.78
C PRO A 124 23.50 23.12 -16.62
N SER A 125 23.57 22.18 -17.58
CA SER A 125 24.58 22.01 -18.64
C SER A 125 25.95 21.46 -18.22
N VAL A 126 26.22 20.20 -18.60
CA VAL A 126 27.26 19.73 -19.54
C VAL A 126 27.20 18.18 -19.56
N ASP A 127 27.26 17.60 -20.77
CA ASP A 127 27.30 16.15 -21.05
C ASP A 127 28.25 15.34 -20.14
N PRO A 128 27.86 14.15 -19.63
CA PRO A 128 28.79 13.25 -18.96
C PRO A 128 29.14 12.05 -19.86
N ALA A 129 30.05 12.27 -20.80
CA ALA A 129 30.95 11.22 -21.26
C ALA A 129 32.37 11.63 -20.83
N LEU A 130 33.05 10.73 -20.08
CA LEU A 130 34.36 10.89 -19.45
C LEU A 130 34.41 11.78 -18.19
N GLU A 131 34.39 11.13 -17.02
CA GLU A 131 35.46 11.17 -15.99
C GLU A 131 34.92 10.65 -14.65
N PHE A 132 35.15 9.38 -14.36
CA PHE A 132 35.15 8.84 -12.99
C PHE A 132 36.29 7.82 -12.88
N ALA A 133 37.51 8.34 -12.82
CA ALA A 133 38.66 7.67 -12.21
C ALA A 133 38.94 8.41 -10.90
N GLY A 134 38.52 7.84 -9.77
CA GLY A 134 38.61 8.49 -8.47
C GLY A 134 37.91 7.69 -7.38
N THR A 135 38.44 6.49 -7.11
CA THR A 135 38.01 5.58 -6.05
C THR A 135 38.11 6.20 -4.65
N GLN A 136 36.99 6.23 -3.92
CA GLN A 136 36.99 5.99 -2.48
C GLN A 136 36.11 4.77 -2.17
N HIS A 137 36.76 3.76 -1.60
CA HIS A 137 36.18 2.50 -1.17
C HIS A 137 35.09 2.72 -0.12
N ASN A 138 33.87 2.23 -0.39
CA ASN A 138 32.87 1.96 0.64
C ASN A 138 33.21 0.60 1.31
N PRO A 139 33.58 0.54 2.60
CA PRO A 139 33.99 -0.70 3.25
C PRO A 139 32.84 -1.66 3.59
N TYR A 140 31.59 -1.36 3.24
CA TYR A 140 30.43 -2.19 3.59
C TYR A 140 30.02 -3.27 2.57
N SER A 141 30.72 -3.44 1.45
CA SER A 141 30.31 -4.43 0.43
C SER A 141 30.71 -5.89 0.73
N ARG A 142 31.69 -6.13 1.61
CA ARG A 142 32.20 -7.49 1.88
C ARG A 142 31.50 -8.24 3.01
N LYS A 143 30.82 -7.55 3.93
CA LYS A 143 30.10 -8.22 5.05
C LYS A 143 28.67 -8.64 4.70
N THR A 144 28.04 -8.02 3.70
CA THR A 144 26.63 -8.31 3.34
C THR A 144 26.47 -9.56 2.49
N ILE A 145 27.51 -9.96 1.74
CA ILE A 145 27.50 -11.20 0.94
C ILE A 145 27.58 -12.45 1.83
N SER A 146 28.18 -12.34 3.02
CA SER A 146 28.16 -13.41 4.03
C SER A 146 26.78 -13.60 4.67
N SER A 147 25.97 -12.55 4.77
CA SER A 147 24.62 -12.61 5.38
C SER A 147 23.58 -13.32 4.49
N LEU A 148 23.81 -13.37 3.18
CA LEU A 148 22.95 -14.11 2.23
C LEU A 148 23.08 -15.63 2.39
N GLN A 149 24.23 -16.13 2.86
CA GLN A 149 24.42 -17.57 3.14
C GLN A 149 23.93 -17.98 4.54
N VAL A 150 23.86 -17.04 5.49
CA VAL A 150 23.39 -17.32 6.85
C VAL A 150 21.87 -17.50 6.91
N LEU A 151 21.10 -16.80 6.06
CA LEU A 151 19.65 -16.99 5.95
C LEU A 151 19.26 -18.39 5.39
N ASP A 152 20.09 -18.99 4.53
CA ASP A 152 19.86 -20.35 4.01
C ASP A 152 20.29 -21.46 4.99
N SER A 153 21.23 -21.19 5.89
CA SER A 153 21.77 -22.20 6.82
C SER A 153 20.91 -22.46 8.07
N HIS A 154 19.86 -21.67 8.31
CA HIS A 154 19.03 -21.77 9.52
C HIS A 154 17.68 -22.48 9.33
N LEU A 155 17.47 -23.17 8.19
CA LEU A 155 16.21 -23.88 7.90
C LEU A 155 16.36 -25.38 7.57
N VAL A 156 17.53 -26.00 7.78
CA VAL A 156 17.70 -27.44 7.48
C VAL A 156 18.26 -28.19 8.69
N THR A 157 17.37 -28.55 9.62
CA THR A 157 17.44 -29.83 10.36
C THR A 157 16.07 -30.11 11.00
N GLY A 158 15.38 -31.15 10.54
CA GLY A 158 14.16 -31.69 11.17
C GLY A 158 13.16 -32.18 10.13
N ASP A 159 12.85 -33.46 10.18
CA ASP A 159 12.06 -34.28 9.24
C ASP A 159 10.92 -33.57 8.49
N ASP A 160 10.90 -33.81 7.17
CA ASP A 160 10.13 -33.17 6.09
C ASP A 160 8.61 -33.48 6.10
N PRO A 161 7.74 -32.50 6.38
CA PRO A 161 6.33 -32.49 5.98
C PRO A 161 6.08 -31.42 4.88
N THR A 162 7.13 -30.93 4.21
CA THR A 162 7.10 -29.76 3.32
C THR A 162 6.48 -30.05 1.97
N LYS A 163 6.34 -31.31 1.57
CA LYS A 163 5.71 -31.67 0.28
C LYS A 163 4.22 -31.35 0.21
N ASP A 164 3.46 -31.55 1.30
CA ASP A 164 2.01 -31.27 1.29
C ASP A 164 1.69 -29.78 1.44
N HIS A 165 2.52 -29.02 2.17
CA HIS A 165 2.40 -27.56 2.24
C HIS A 165 2.89 -26.85 0.98
N GLN A 166 3.94 -27.35 0.30
CA GLN A 166 4.38 -26.80 -0.99
C GLN A 166 3.39 -27.09 -2.13
N HIS A 167 2.71 -28.24 -2.12
CA HIS A 167 1.69 -28.57 -3.12
C HIS A 167 0.42 -27.71 -2.93
N GLY A 168 -0.08 -27.61 -1.70
CA GLY A 168 -1.20 -26.72 -1.37
C GLY A 168 -0.91 -25.23 -1.59
N MET A 169 0.35 -24.79 -1.41
CA MET A 169 0.75 -23.41 -1.69
C MET A 169 1.00 -23.12 -3.17
N LYS A 170 1.42 -24.09 -3.99
CA LYS A 170 1.47 -23.90 -5.46
C LYS A 170 0.07 -23.73 -6.05
N ASP A 171 -0.92 -24.46 -5.53
CA ASP A 171 -2.32 -24.29 -5.91
C ASP A 171 -2.92 -22.98 -5.35
N MET A 172 -2.52 -22.55 -4.14
CA MET A 172 -2.87 -21.21 -3.63
C MET A 172 -2.15 -20.06 -4.34
N LEU A 173 -0.90 -20.25 -4.78
CA LEU A 173 -0.17 -19.30 -5.64
C LEU A 173 -0.73 -19.27 -7.06
N GLY A 174 -1.29 -20.38 -7.55
CA GLY A 174 -2.15 -20.42 -8.73
C GLY A 174 -3.48 -19.70 -8.51
N SER A 175 -3.98 -19.67 -7.27
CA SER A 175 -5.10 -18.85 -6.81
C SER A 175 -4.71 -17.41 -6.45
N LEU A 176 -3.43 -17.02 -6.49
CA LEU A 176 -2.94 -15.65 -6.20
C LEU A 176 -3.30 -14.63 -7.29
N ASN A 177 -4.26 -14.96 -8.16
CA ASN A 177 -5.04 -13.95 -8.87
C ASN A 177 -5.91 -13.19 -7.85
N CYS A 178 -5.31 -12.34 -7.02
CA CYS A 178 -5.87 -11.02 -6.85
C CYS A 178 -6.14 -10.54 -8.28
N ARG A 179 -7.42 -10.48 -8.69
CA ARG A 179 -7.85 -10.14 -10.05
C ARG A 179 -7.29 -8.76 -10.42
N MET A 180 -6.08 -8.75 -10.96
CA MET A 180 -5.36 -7.58 -11.45
C MET A 180 -5.02 -7.96 -12.88
N GLY A 181 -5.58 -7.20 -13.81
CA GLY A 181 -5.57 -7.44 -15.24
C GLY A 181 -6.50 -8.52 -15.79
N ILE A 182 -6.35 -8.80 -17.08
CA ILE A 182 -7.16 -9.77 -17.85
C ILE A 182 -7.09 -11.17 -17.23
N PRO A 183 -8.20 -11.67 -16.65
CA PRO A 183 -8.22 -12.96 -15.98
C PRO A 183 -7.66 -14.06 -16.89
N GLY A 184 -6.71 -14.85 -16.40
CA GLY A 184 -6.15 -16.01 -17.11
C GLY A 184 -5.19 -15.69 -18.27
N LEU A 185 -4.98 -14.42 -18.62
CA LEU A 185 -4.11 -14.05 -19.73
C LEU A 185 -2.66 -14.39 -19.41
N MET A 186 -2.20 -14.05 -18.20
CA MET A 186 -0.84 -14.37 -17.78
C MET A 186 -0.56 -15.88 -17.83
N THR A 187 -1.51 -16.71 -17.38
CA THR A 187 -1.38 -18.17 -17.42
C THR A 187 -1.29 -18.68 -18.86
N TYR A 188 -2.08 -18.12 -19.77
CA TYR A 188 -2.04 -18.44 -21.19
C TYR A 188 -0.70 -18.02 -21.84
N VAL A 189 -0.25 -16.79 -21.58
CA VAL A 189 1.02 -16.26 -22.14
C VAL A 189 2.20 -17.09 -21.63
N LYS A 190 2.26 -17.39 -20.32
CA LYS A 190 3.33 -18.22 -19.73
C LYS A 190 3.37 -19.65 -20.26
N ALA A 191 2.24 -20.22 -20.63
CA ALA A 191 2.19 -21.54 -21.27
C ALA A 191 2.87 -21.55 -22.65
N ASN A 192 3.07 -20.39 -23.27
CA ASN A 192 3.64 -20.22 -24.59
C ASN A 192 4.98 -19.47 -24.50
N ASN A 193 6.04 -20.20 -24.13
CA ASN A 193 7.36 -19.62 -23.86
C ASN A 193 7.98 -18.88 -25.06
N GLN A 194 7.52 -19.14 -26.29
CA GLN A 194 7.94 -18.45 -27.51
C GLN A 194 7.66 -16.94 -27.51
N PHE A 195 6.75 -16.45 -26.65
CA PHE A 195 6.46 -15.02 -26.52
C PHE A 195 7.49 -14.26 -25.69
N PHE A 196 8.45 -14.96 -25.08
CA PHE A 196 9.43 -14.38 -24.17
C PHE A 196 10.84 -14.42 -24.72
N ASP A 197 11.65 -13.45 -24.33
CA ASP A 197 13.12 -13.53 -24.33
C ASP A 197 13.65 -13.77 -22.93
N SER A 198 14.75 -14.50 -22.85
CA SER A 198 15.52 -14.60 -21.60
C SER A 198 16.43 -13.38 -21.47
N LEU A 199 16.28 -12.64 -20.38
CA LEU A 199 17.09 -11.48 -20.06
C LEU A 199 18.05 -11.77 -18.90
N LYS A 200 19.25 -11.23 -19.01
CA LYS A 200 20.21 -11.12 -17.91
C LYS A 200 20.28 -9.65 -17.53
N LEU A 201 19.34 -9.20 -16.71
CA LEU A 201 19.15 -7.78 -16.44
C LEU A 201 20.30 -7.24 -15.57
N ARG A 202 20.91 -6.15 -16.05
CA ARG A 202 22.00 -5.40 -15.41
C ARG A 202 22.24 -4.11 -16.18
N ASP A 203 22.90 -3.14 -15.56
CA ASP A 203 23.35 -1.90 -16.23
C ASP A 203 22.23 -1.14 -16.97
N SER A 204 21.01 -1.17 -16.42
CA SER A 204 19.82 -0.70 -17.11
C SER A 204 18.89 0.07 -16.19
N LYS A 205 18.09 0.98 -16.77
CA LYS A 205 16.91 1.50 -16.10
C LYS A 205 15.81 0.43 -16.10
N ILE A 206 14.96 0.43 -15.08
CA ILE A 206 13.73 -0.37 -15.05
C ILE A 206 12.61 0.48 -14.45
N ILE A 207 11.44 0.45 -15.06
CA ILE A 207 10.24 1.06 -14.48
C ILE A 207 9.48 -0.02 -13.74
N ILE A 208 9.02 0.28 -12.52
CA ILE A 208 8.36 -0.69 -11.66
C ILE A 208 6.98 -0.14 -11.28
N ASP A 209 5.95 -0.94 -11.52
CA ASP A 209 4.63 -0.74 -10.93
C ASP A 209 4.72 -0.96 -9.41
N GLY A 210 4.75 0.14 -8.67
CA GLY A 210 4.95 0.16 -7.23
C GLY A 210 3.75 -0.43 -6.48
N SER A 211 2.54 -0.17 -6.96
CA SER A 211 1.30 -0.67 -6.35
C SER A 211 1.32 -2.19 -6.33
N ASN A 212 1.61 -2.79 -7.47
CA ASN A 212 1.68 -4.22 -7.59
C ASN A 212 2.90 -4.81 -6.84
N LEU A 213 4.04 -4.10 -6.88
CA LEU A 213 5.28 -4.54 -6.23
C LEU A 213 5.10 -4.78 -4.73
N TYR A 214 4.61 -3.80 -3.95
CA TYR A 214 4.54 -3.98 -2.49
C TYR A 214 3.51 -5.05 -2.09
N TYR A 215 2.41 -5.18 -2.84
CA TYR A 215 1.45 -6.28 -2.66
C TYR A 215 2.17 -7.62 -2.75
N ARG A 216 2.97 -7.77 -3.80
CA ARG A 216 3.58 -9.05 -4.10
C ARG A 216 4.80 -9.37 -3.25
N LEU A 217 5.64 -8.37 -2.96
CA LEU A 217 6.75 -8.53 -2.02
C LEU A 217 6.24 -9.00 -0.65
N TYR A 218 5.11 -8.46 -0.16
CA TYR A 218 4.55 -8.92 1.10
C TYR A 218 4.12 -10.39 1.04
N PHE A 219 3.36 -10.82 0.03
CA PHE A 219 2.92 -12.21 -0.05
C PHE A 219 4.05 -13.20 -0.36
N ASP A 220 5.10 -12.79 -1.08
CA ASP A 220 6.28 -13.61 -1.32
C ASP A 220 7.22 -13.71 -0.12
N SER A 221 7.07 -12.83 0.88
CA SER A 221 7.88 -12.85 2.10
C SER A 221 7.44 -13.90 3.12
N TYR A 222 6.25 -14.49 2.95
CA TYR A 222 5.63 -15.44 3.89
C TYR A 222 5.45 -14.89 5.32
N LEU A 223 5.38 -13.56 5.44
CA LEU A 223 5.11 -12.90 6.72
C LEU A 223 3.69 -13.16 7.22
N ASP A 224 3.49 -12.90 8.52
CA ASP A 224 2.22 -13.09 9.18
C ASP A 224 1.09 -12.25 8.54
N LEU A 225 -0.09 -12.86 8.40
CA LEU A 225 -1.26 -12.22 7.80
C LEU A 225 -2.36 -11.88 8.81
N GLN A 226 -2.20 -12.25 10.09
CA GLN A 226 -3.29 -12.25 11.08
C GLN A 226 -3.16 -11.15 12.13
N HIS A 227 -1.95 -10.68 12.42
CA HIS A 227 -1.65 -9.83 13.57
C HIS A 227 -1.42 -8.35 13.19
N GLY A 228 -1.86 -7.96 11.99
CA GLY A 228 -1.85 -6.57 11.56
C GLY A 228 -0.47 -6.05 11.13
N GLY A 229 0.46 -6.94 10.76
CA GLY A 229 1.71 -6.60 10.06
C GLY A 229 2.97 -6.62 10.91
N ASP A 230 3.99 -7.29 10.38
CA ASP A 230 5.36 -7.27 10.89
C ASP A 230 6.20 -6.32 10.02
N TYR A 231 6.03 -5.01 10.25
CA TYR A 231 6.56 -3.96 9.37
C TYR A 231 8.09 -3.89 9.33
N ASP A 232 8.77 -4.32 10.39
CA ASP A 232 10.23 -4.46 10.47
C ASP A 232 10.75 -5.50 9.47
N ALA A 233 10.16 -6.69 9.49
CA ALA A 233 10.55 -7.77 8.60
C ALA A 233 10.18 -7.48 7.14
N PHE A 234 9.04 -6.81 6.90
CA PHE A 234 8.70 -6.35 5.55
C PHE A 234 9.71 -5.33 5.03
N THR A 235 10.15 -4.40 5.89
CA THR A 235 11.17 -3.41 5.54
C THR A 235 12.47 -4.07 5.11
N ASP A 236 12.97 -5.03 5.87
CA ASP A 236 14.19 -5.78 5.53
C ASP A 236 14.04 -6.50 4.18
N PHE A 237 12.86 -7.04 3.90
CA PHE A 237 12.56 -7.73 2.65
C PHE A 237 12.51 -6.79 1.44
N VAL A 238 11.89 -5.61 1.57
CA VAL A 238 11.88 -4.58 0.52
C VAL A 238 13.30 -4.05 0.26
N GLN A 239 14.08 -3.80 1.32
CA GLN A 239 15.48 -3.38 1.19
C GLN A 239 16.30 -4.45 0.46
N ALA A 240 16.12 -5.73 0.78
CA ALA A 240 16.80 -6.83 0.09
C ALA A 240 16.50 -6.85 -1.42
N PHE A 241 15.24 -6.60 -1.81
CA PHE A 241 14.86 -6.50 -3.22
C PHE A 241 15.62 -5.38 -3.95
N PHE A 242 15.62 -4.16 -3.41
CA PHE A 242 16.32 -3.03 -4.04
C PHE A 242 17.85 -3.15 -3.97
N ASN A 243 18.39 -3.78 -2.92
CA ASN A 243 19.81 -4.11 -2.84
C ASN A 243 20.23 -5.09 -3.94
N ALA A 244 19.38 -6.06 -4.30
CA ALA A 244 19.64 -6.96 -5.43
C ALA A 244 19.68 -6.21 -6.77
N LEU A 245 18.78 -5.24 -6.98
CA LEU A 245 18.81 -4.36 -8.16
C LEU A 245 20.11 -3.55 -8.20
N SER A 246 20.49 -2.93 -7.08
CA SER A 246 21.70 -2.13 -6.94
C SER A 246 22.97 -2.97 -7.19
N ALA A 247 23.03 -4.20 -6.68
CA ALA A 247 24.14 -5.13 -6.90
C ALA A 247 24.35 -5.48 -8.39
N CYS A 248 23.30 -5.39 -9.20
CA CYS A 248 23.34 -5.59 -10.65
C CYS A 248 23.41 -4.28 -11.44
N ARG A 249 23.62 -3.13 -10.78
CA ARG A 249 23.61 -1.78 -11.37
C ARG A 249 22.34 -1.49 -12.18
N ILE A 250 21.20 -1.96 -11.66
CA ILE A 250 19.88 -1.66 -12.19
C ILE A 250 19.33 -0.43 -11.47
N TYR A 251 18.82 0.54 -12.22
CA TYR A 251 18.29 1.80 -11.70
C TYR A 251 16.75 1.76 -11.72
N PRO A 252 16.09 1.51 -10.58
CA PRO A 252 14.63 1.43 -10.50
C PRO A 252 13.97 2.80 -10.46
N TYR A 253 12.85 2.94 -11.17
CA TYR A 253 11.93 4.07 -11.09
C TYR A 253 10.54 3.54 -10.76
N VAL A 254 10.05 3.84 -9.56
CA VAL A 254 8.79 3.27 -9.05
C VAL A 254 7.64 4.23 -9.35
N VAL A 255 6.54 3.70 -9.90
CA VAL A 255 5.33 4.48 -10.18
C VAL A 255 4.16 3.85 -9.42
N LEU A 256 3.49 4.64 -8.58
CA LEU A 256 2.40 4.19 -7.70
C LEU A 256 1.04 4.69 -8.20
N ASP A 257 -0.01 3.88 -8.04
CA ASP A 257 -1.38 4.30 -8.32
C ASP A 257 -1.90 5.30 -7.29
N GLY A 258 -2.45 6.39 -7.79
CA GLY A 258 -3.10 7.44 -7.03
C GLY A 258 -4.54 7.13 -6.62
N GLY A 259 -5.40 8.12 -6.86
CA GLY A 259 -6.82 8.05 -6.54
C GLY A 259 -7.62 7.21 -7.53
N CYS A 260 -8.88 6.97 -7.19
CA CYS A 260 -9.80 6.25 -8.04
C CYS A 260 -10.29 7.14 -9.20
N ASP A 261 -10.55 6.51 -10.34
CA ASP A 261 -11.11 7.18 -11.52
C ASP A 261 -12.51 7.80 -11.20
N PRO A 262 -12.77 9.07 -11.60
CA PRO A 262 -14.02 9.76 -11.33
C PRO A 262 -15.20 9.37 -12.23
N THR A 263 -14.97 8.59 -13.29
CA THR A 263 -16.02 8.13 -14.23
C THR A 263 -16.84 6.95 -13.71
N ASP A 264 -16.52 6.44 -12.51
CA ASP A 264 -17.15 5.28 -11.86
C ASP A 264 -17.04 3.96 -12.63
N LYS A 265 -16.33 3.93 -13.76
CA LYS A 265 -16.15 2.73 -14.59
C LYS A 265 -15.59 1.52 -13.81
N LYS A 266 -14.82 1.77 -12.75
CA LYS A 266 -14.21 0.74 -11.89
C LYS A 266 -14.88 0.57 -10.53
N LEU A 267 -15.93 1.35 -10.23
CA LEU A 267 -16.54 1.39 -8.90
C LEU A 267 -17.06 0.00 -8.47
N GLU A 268 -17.72 -0.73 -9.37
CA GLU A 268 -18.21 -2.09 -9.07
C GLU A 268 -17.06 -3.08 -8.86
N THR A 269 -15.96 -2.94 -9.60
CA THR A 269 -14.74 -3.75 -9.41
C THR A 269 -14.14 -3.49 -8.03
N HIS A 270 -14.04 -2.23 -7.60
CA HIS A 270 -13.59 -1.89 -6.24
C HIS A 270 -14.52 -2.46 -5.17
N LYS A 271 -15.85 -2.39 -5.35
CA LYS A 271 -16.81 -3.02 -4.44
C LYS A 271 -16.62 -4.53 -4.38
N GLN A 272 -16.41 -5.21 -5.51
CA GLN A 272 -16.20 -6.65 -5.53
C GLN A 272 -14.87 -7.03 -4.87
N ARG A 273 -13.78 -6.33 -5.15
CA ARG A 273 -12.47 -6.52 -4.49
C ARG A 273 -12.57 -6.28 -2.98
N ALA A 274 -13.32 -5.27 -2.54
CA ALA A 274 -13.57 -5.03 -1.13
C ALA A 274 -14.37 -6.17 -0.47
N LYS A 275 -15.44 -6.67 -1.12
CA LYS A 275 -16.18 -7.86 -0.65
C LYS A 275 -15.29 -9.10 -0.55
N ASP A 276 -14.41 -9.31 -1.53
CA ASP A 276 -13.47 -10.44 -1.54
C ASP A 276 -12.47 -10.32 -0.38
N LYS A 277 -11.92 -9.12 -0.15
CA LYS A 277 -11.03 -8.85 1.00
C LYS A 277 -11.74 -9.08 2.34
N ILE A 278 -13.00 -8.66 2.49
CA ILE A 278 -13.79 -8.92 3.71
C ILE A 278 -13.90 -10.43 3.96
N ARG A 279 -14.22 -11.23 2.94
CA ARG A 279 -14.30 -12.69 3.07
C ARG A 279 -12.95 -13.32 3.44
N MET A 280 -11.86 -12.86 2.82
CA MET A 280 -10.51 -13.34 3.13
C MET A 280 -10.04 -12.96 4.53
N ALA A 281 -10.32 -11.73 4.97
CA ALA A 281 -10.00 -11.28 6.33
C ALA A 281 -10.78 -12.07 7.39
N HIS A 282 -12.05 -12.37 7.14
CA HIS A 282 -12.83 -13.26 8.01
C HIS A 282 -12.22 -14.68 8.04
N SER A 283 -11.81 -15.20 6.89
CA SER A 283 -11.16 -16.51 6.81
C SER A 283 -9.88 -16.55 7.65
N LEU A 284 -9.02 -15.54 7.50
CA LEU A 284 -7.78 -15.39 8.28
C LEU A 284 -8.05 -15.27 9.78
N SER A 285 -9.09 -14.55 10.20
CA SER A 285 -9.42 -14.39 11.61
C SER A 285 -9.88 -15.70 12.26
N GLN A 286 -10.37 -16.66 11.48
CA GLN A 286 -10.71 -18.02 11.92
C GLN A 286 -9.55 -19.02 11.81
N GLY A 287 -8.34 -18.57 11.46
CA GLY A 287 -7.18 -19.44 11.25
C GLY A 287 -7.22 -20.24 9.93
N ARG A 288 -8.08 -19.83 8.98
CA ARG A 288 -8.14 -20.40 7.62
C ARG A 288 -7.32 -19.55 6.65
N GLY A 289 -7.16 -20.01 5.40
CA GLY A 289 -6.38 -19.31 4.38
C GLY A 289 -7.03 -18.02 3.87
N GLY A 290 -6.22 -17.07 3.41
CA GLY A 290 -6.65 -15.82 2.78
C GLY A 290 -5.47 -14.89 2.50
N THR A 291 -5.67 -13.87 1.66
CA THR A 291 -4.64 -12.89 1.30
C THR A 291 -5.13 -11.47 1.55
N VAL A 292 -4.76 -10.92 2.70
CA VAL A 292 -5.05 -9.53 3.09
C VAL A 292 -3.75 -8.89 3.54
N LEU A 293 -3.45 -7.72 2.99
CA LEU A 293 -2.28 -6.96 3.40
C LEU A 293 -2.54 -6.27 4.76
N PRO A 294 -1.50 -5.97 5.55
CA PRO A 294 -1.60 -5.08 6.70
C PRO A 294 -1.98 -3.65 6.31
N LEU A 295 -2.60 -2.92 7.25
CA LEU A 295 -3.16 -1.60 7.00
C LEU A 295 -2.13 -0.56 6.51
N LEU A 296 -0.95 -0.53 7.11
CA LEU A 296 0.06 0.52 6.88
C LEU A 296 1.13 0.11 5.85
N ILE A 297 0.92 -0.97 5.12
CA ILE A 297 1.95 -1.55 4.24
C ILE A 297 2.43 -0.57 3.15
N ARG A 298 1.50 0.25 2.61
CA ARG A 298 1.80 1.28 1.62
C ARG A 298 2.68 2.36 2.23
N ASP A 299 2.31 2.86 3.40
CA ASP A 299 3.03 3.94 4.08
C ASP A 299 4.43 3.49 4.49
N VAL A 300 4.57 2.24 4.97
CA VAL A 300 5.87 1.61 5.24
C VAL A 300 6.68 1.50 3.95
N PHE A 301 6.10 1.02 2.85
CA PHE A 301 6.80 0.91 1.58
C PHE A 301 7.34 2.27 1.09
N ILE A 302 6.55 3.34 1.18
CA ILE A 302 6.98 4.70 0.84
C ILE A 302 8.12 5.19 1.74
N GLN A 303 8.02 4.99 3.06
CA GLN A 303 9.11 5.33 3.98
C GLN A 303 10.40 4.57 3.64
N VAL A 304 10.30 3.30 3.25
CA VAL A 304 11.45 2.53 2.78
C VAL A 304 12.03 3.16 1.52
N LEU A 305 11.23 3.44 0.48
CA LEU A 305 11.72 4.07 -0.76
C LEU A 305 12.47 5.38 -0.49
N HIS A 306 11.93 6.24 0.38
CA HIS A 306 12.62 7.45 0.81
C HIS A 306 13.94 7.15 1.52
N SER A 307 13.95 6.19 2.45
CA SER A 307 15.14 5.85 3.24
C SER A 307 16.32 5.34 2.39
N ILE A 308 16.03 4.53 1.36
CA ILE A 308 17.04 3.98 0.44
C ILE A 308 17.24 4.85 -0.82
N ARG A 309 16.54 5.99 -0.91
CA ARG A 309 16.61 6.97 -2.01
C ARG A 309 16.30 6.38 -3.39
N VAL A 310 15.33 5.46 -3.46
CA VAL A 310 14.78 5.00 -4.74
C VAL A 310 13.82 6.07 -5.28
N PRO A 311 13.99 6.56 -6.52
CA PRO A 311 13.09 7.55 -7.09
C PRO A 311 11.72 6.94 -7.33
N PHE A 312 10.68 7.64 -6.92
CA PHE A 312 9.30 7.23 -7.15
C PHE A 312 8.37 8.41 -7.35
N ILE A 313 7.24 8.16 -8.01
CA ILE A 313 6.12 9.09 -8.14
C ILE A 313 4.81 8.38 -7.79
N GLN A 314 3.88 9.14 -7.22
CA GLN A 314 2.51 8.75 -7.00
C GLN A 314 1.63 9.47 -8.03
N CYS A 315 1.05 8.72 -8.98
CA CYS A 315 0.17 9.30 -10.01
C CYS A 315 -1.08 9.94 -9.37
N PHE A 316 -1.76 10.82 -10.10
CA PHE A 316 -3.03 11.39 -9.65
C PHE A 316 -4.16 10.36 -9.65
N LEU A 317 -4.18 9.51 -10.69
CA LEU A 317 -5.08 8.37 -10.85
C LEU A 317 -4.25 7.09 -11.01
N GLU A 318 -4.67 6.18 -11.88
CA GLU A 318 -3.98 4.92 -12.16
C GLU A 318 -2.66 5.13 -12.91
N ALA A 319 -1.67 4.31 -12.55
CA ALA A 319 -0.32 4.45 -13.08
C ALA A 319 -0.12 3.78 -14.45
N ASP A 320 -0.94 2.80 -14.83
CA ASP A 320 -0.69 1.92 -16.00
C ASP A 320 -0.33 2.68 -17.28
N ARG A 321 -1.15 3.66 -17.65
CA ARG A 321 -0.97 4.45 -18.88
C ARG A 321 0.26 5.36 -18.80
N GLU A 322 0.57 5.88 -17.62
CA GLU A 322 1.74 6.74 -17.39
C GLU A 322 3.04 5.92 -17.37
N ILE A 323 3.01 4.71 -16.80
CA ILE A 323 4.10 3.72 -16.85
C ILE A 323 4.44 3.39 -18.30
N VAL A 324 3.44 3.09 -19.13
CA VAL A 324 3.62 2.75 -20.54
C VAL A 324 4.22 3.91 -21.32
N ALA A 325 3.73 5.14 -21.10
CA ALA A 325 4.26 6.34 -21.74
C ALA A 325 5.75 6.54 -21.39
N LEU A 326 6.10 6.46 -20.11
CA LEU A 326 7.47 6.60 -19.63
C LEU A 326 8.39 5.48 -20.15
N ALA A 327 7.93 4.23 -20.13
CA ALA A 327 8.69 3.08 -20.60
C ALA A 327 9.02 3.14 -22.08
N ASN A 328 8.06 3.59 -22.90
CA ASN A 328 8.26 3.77 -24.32
C ASN A 328 9.19 4.95 -24.62
N HIS A 329 9.11 6.02 -23.82
CA HIS A 329 10.01 7.16 -23.95
C HIS A 329 11.46 6.78 -23.64
N TRP A 330 11.70 6.10 -22.52
CA TRP A 330 13.04 5.66 -22.11
C TRP A 330 13.52 4.36 -22.74
N LYS A 331 12.65 3.67 -23.49
CA LYS A 331 12.91 2.35 -24.10
C LYS A 331 13.42 1.33 -23.08
N CYS A 332 12.84 1.32 -21.88
CA CYS A 332 13.25 0.46 -20.78
C CYS A 332 12.15 -0.56 -20.41
N PRO A 333 12.54 -1.71 -19.84
CA PRO A 333 11.58 -2.73 -19.44
C PRO A 333 10.69 -2.26 -18.28
N VAL A 334 9.46 -2.77 -18.26
CA VAL A 334 8.51 -2.59 -17.15
C VAL A 334 8.42 -3.85 -16.31
N LEU A 335 8.58 -3.74 -14.99
CA LEU A 335 8.37 -4.81 -14.02
C LEU A 335 6.99 -4.66 -13.37
N THR A 336 6.10 -5.62 -13.61
CA THR A 336 4.79 -5.70 -12.94
C THR A 336 4.28 -7.14 -12.92
N TYR A 337 3.30 -7.43 -12.06
CA TYR A 337 2.52 -8.68 -12.14
C TYR A 337 1.19 -8.51 -12.87
N ASP A 338 0.85 -7.30 -13.30
CA ASP A 338 -0.40 -7.05 -14.03
C ASP A 338 -0.31 -7.58 -15.46
N SER A 339 -1.28 -8.43 -15.85
CA SER A 339 -1.34 -9.02 -17.18
C SER A 339 -1.80 -8.06 -18.27
N ASP A 340 -2.33 -6.89 -17.91
CA ASP A 340 -2.72 -5.86 -18.88
C ASP A 340 -1.51 -5.34 -19.67
N PHE A 341 -0.31 -5.48 -19.10
CA PHE A 341 0.96 -5.21 -19.77
C PHE A 341 1.34 -6.19 -20.88
N CYS A 342 0.58 -7.26 -21.08
CA CYS A 342 0.67 -8.07 -22.30
C CYS A 342 -0.06 -7.43 -23.49
N ILE A 343 -0.87 -6.39 -23.26
CA ILE A 343 -1.65 -5.68 -24.30
C ILE A 343 -0.97 -4.39 -24.73
N PHE A 344 -0.32 -3.70 -23.80
CA PHE A 344 0.46 -2.49 -24.10
C PHE A 344 1.65 -2.80 -25.01
N ASP A 345 1.82 -2.02 -26.07
CA ASP A 345 2.97 -2.11 -26.97
C ASP A 345 4.19 -1.43 -26.32
N LEU A 346 4.95 -2.21 -25.55
CA LEU A 346 6.13 -1.75 -24.82
C LEU A 346 7.42 -2.01 -25.60
N ASN A 347 8.14 -0.94 -25.94
CA ASN A 347 9.40 -0.98 -26.68
C ASN A 347 10.51 -1.74 -25.91
N GLY A 348 10.62 -1.49 -24.60
CA GLY A 348 11.58 -2.16 -23.72
C GLY A 348 11.12 -3.52 -23.22
N GLY A 349 9.90 -3.94 -23.59
CA GLY A 349 9.26 -5.17 -23.20
C GLY A 349 8.72 -5.19 -21.76
N TYR A 350 7.84 -6.15 -21.51
CA TYR A 350 7.20 -6.38 -20.22
C TYR A 350 7.92 -7.52 -19.49
N CYS A 351 8.42 -7.28 -18.27
CA CYS A 351 9.02 -8.29 -17.42
C CYS A 351 8.00 -8.78 -16.38
N PRO A 352 7.40 -9.98 -16.53
CA PRO A 352 6.55 -10.52 -15.50
C PRO A 352 7.38 -10.79 -14.26
N ALA A 353 7.00 -10.18 -13.16
CA ALA A 353 7.79 -10.23 -11.95
C ALA A 353 7.85 -11.63 -11.31
N SER A 354 6.96 -12.55 -11.70
CA SER A 354 7.05 -13.98 -11.38
C SER A 354 8.29 -14.68 -11.93
N ASP A 355 8.82 -14.19 -13.04
CA ASP A 355 10.00 -14.73 -13.72
C ASP A 355 11.25 -13.89 -13.39
N PHE A 356 11.11 -12.87 -12.52
CA PHE A 356 12.18 -11.97 -12.11
C PHE A 356 12.92 -12.54 -10.89
N GLN A 357 14.05 -13.22 -11.13
CA GLN A 357 14.74 -14.03 -10.13
C GLN A 357 15.70 -13.22 -9.25
N TRP A 358 15.21 -12.14 -8.64
CA TRP A 358 16.04 -11.23 -7.84
C TRP A 358 16.72 -11.88 -6.62
N ARG A 359 16.17 -12.99 -6.10
CA ARG A 359 16.80 -13.78 -5.02
C ARG A 359 17.92 -14.69 -5.52
N ASN A 360 17.88 -15.08 -6.79
CA ASN A 360 18.82 -16.03 -7.39
C ASN A 360 19.65 -15.30 -8.46
N MET A 361 20.46 -14.34 -8.01
CA MET A 361 21.33 -13.58 -8.92
C MET A 361 22.37 -14.49 -9.56
N GLY A 362 22.56 -14.33 -10.87
CA GLY A 362 23.62 -15.00 -11.60
C GLY A 362 24.89 -14.16 -11.63
N THR A 363 26.03 -14.80 -11.83
CA THR A 363 27.30 -14.12 -12.13
C THR A 363 27.72 -14.38 -13.57
N ILE A 364 28.26 -13.36 -14.23
CA ILE A 364 28.80 -13.56 -15.57
C ILE A 364 30.13 -14.30 -15.47
N LYS A 365 30.22 -15.46 -16.15
CA LYS A 365 31.43 -16.30 -16.19
C LYS A 365 32.66 -15.45 -16.51
N GLY A 366 33.71 -15.60 -15.69
CA GLY A 366 34.97 -14.87 -15.86
C GLY A 366 34.96 -13.43 -15.33
N THR A 367 33.87 -12.97 -14.70
CA THR A 367 33.78 -11.64 -14.09
C THR A 367 33.20 -11.71 -12.67
N GLN A 368 33.39 -10.65 -11.88
CA GLN A 368 32.73 -10.45 -10.58
C GLN A 368 31.37 -9.75 -10.72
N GLN A 369 30.81 -9.66 -11.93
CA GLN A 369 29.60 -8.88 -12.18
C GLN A 369 28.34 -9.75 -12.11
N SER A 370 27.38 -9.29 -11.32
CA SER A 370 26.09 -9.96 -11.12
C SER A 370 25.03 -9.48 -12.12
N TYR A 371 24.03 -10.31 -12.35
CA TYR A 371 22.83 -9.98 -13.10
C TYR A 371 21.60 -10.67 -12.48
N ILE A 372 20.41 -10.14 -12.77
CA ILE A 372 19.15 -10.79 -12.40
C ILE A 372 18.62 -11.55 -13.61
N PRO A 373 18.48 -12.89 -13.54
CA PRO A 373 17.77 -13.65 -14.57
C PRO A 373 16.30 -13.22 -14.61
N ALA A 374 15.81 -12.89 -15.80
CA ALA A 374 14.43 -12.49 -16.02
C ALA A 374 13.90 -13.02 -17.35
N LYS A 375 12.58 -12.99 -17.54
CA LYS A 375 11.95 -13.13 -18.86
C LYS A 375 11.29 -11.82 -19.25
N CYS A 376 11.29 -11.54 -20.56
CA CYS A 376 10.69 -10.34 -21.12
C CYS A 376 9.74 -10.69 -22.25
N PHE A 377 8.50 -10.28 -22.11
CA PHE A 377 7.43 -10.43 -23.09
C PHE A 377 7.45 -9.27 -24.07
N PHE A 378 7.27 -9.60 -25.35
CA PHE A 378 7.13 -8.61 -26.42
C PHE A 378 5.84 -8.88 -27.19
N VAL A 379 5.02 -7.85 -27.34
CA VAL A 379 3.78 -7.88 -28.15
C VAL A 379 4.07 -8.34 -29.59
N GLU A 380 5.20 -7.94 -30.14
CA GLU A 380 5.64 -8.37 -31.47
C GLU A 380 5.66 -9.89 -31.62
N LYS A 381 6.22 -10.61 -30.65
CA LYS A 381 6.30 -12.08 -30.70
C LYS A 381 4.94 -12.74 -30.61
N LEU A 382 4.03 -12.17 -29.81
CA LEU A 382 2.64 -12.60 -29.77
C LEU A 382 2.00 -12.41 -31.15
N CYS A 383 2.06 -11.21 -31.73
CA CYS A 383 1.46 -10.91 -33.03
C CYS A 383 2.05 -11.75 -34.18
N SER A 384 3.36 -11.97 -34.20
CA SER A 384 4.02 -12.82 -35.21
C SER A 384 3.54 -14.27 -35.16
N HIS A 385 3.21 -14.78 -33.98
CA HIS A 385 2.62 -16.12 -33.84
C HIS A 385 1.22 -16.21 -34.44
N PHE A 386 0.46 -15.12 -34.42
CA PHE A 386 -0.89 -15.02 -34.98
C PHE A 386 -0.87 -14.38 -36.37
N SER A 387 -0.09 -14.94 -37.30
CA SER A 387 -0.04 -14.49 -38.71
C SER A 387 0.28 -13.00 -38.88
N ASN A 388 1.17 -12.45 -38.05
CA ASN A 388 1.50 -11.02 -38.01
C ASN A 388 0.27 -10.14 -37.75
N MET A 389 -0.58 -10.55 -36.81
CA MET A 389 -1.78 -9.81 -36.39
C MET A 389 -1.45 -8.33 -36.09
N ASN A 390 -2.31 -7.42 -36.55
CA ASN A 390 -2.17 -5.99 -36.24
C ASN A 390 -2.25 -5.76 -34.72
N ARG A 391 -1.20 -5.15 -34.14
CA ARG A 391 -1.08 -4.85 -32.70
C ARG A 391 -2.25 -4.00 -32.19
N ALA A 392 -2.82 -3.14 -33.04
CA ALA A 392 -3.97 -2.30 -32.70
C ALA A 392 -5.24 -3.10 -32.34
N LEU A 393 -5.30 -4.40 -32.67
CA LEU A 393 -6.40 -5.30 -32.31
C LEU A 393 -6.32 -5.82 -30.87
N LEU A 394 -5.16 -5.70 -30.20
CA LEU A 394 -4.97 -6.23 -28.84
C LEU A 394 -5.83 -5.54 -27.78
N PRO A 395 -6.03 -4.20 -27.79
CA PRO A 395 -7.01 -3.57 -26.92
C PRO A 395 -8.41 -4.14 -27.10
N LEU A 396 -8.85 -4.38 -28.34
CA LEU A 396 -10.16 -5.00 -28.59
C LEU A 396 -10.21 -6.45 -28.06
N PHE A 397 -9.13 -7.22 -28.23
CA PHE A 397 -8.99 -8.55 -27.61
C PHE A 397 -9.17 -8.48 -26.09
N ALA A 398 -8.48 -7.56 -25.42
CA ALA A 398 -8.52 -7.38 -23.97
C ALA A 398 -9.94 -7.10 -23.48
N VAL A 399 -10.60 -6.13 -24.11
CA VAL A 399 -11.98 -5.72 -23.81
C VAL A 399 -12.96 -6.89 -24.01
N LEU A 400 -12.83 -7.67 -25.09
CA LEU A 400 -13.68 -8.82 -25.39
C LEU A 400 -13.42 -10.04 -24.49
N ASN A 401 -12.17 -10.28 -24.09
CA ASN A 401 -11.84 -11.43 -23.25
C ASN A 401 -12.38 -11.30 -21.82
N GLY A 402 -12.82 -10.09 -21.46
CA GLY A 402 -13.27 -9.75 -20.14
C GLY A 402 -12.11 -9.18 -19.34
N ASN A 403 -11.71 -7.96 -19.68
CA ASN A 403 -11.20 -7.06 -18.66
C ASN A 403 -12.24 -6.88 -17.55
N ASP A 404 -11.78 -6.50 -16.37
CA ASP A 404 -12.53 -6.31 -15.12
C ASP A 404 -13.77 -5.39 -15.20
N TYR A 405 -14.14 -4.89 -16.39
CA TYR A 405 -15.13 -3.82 -16.61
C TYR A 405 -16.35 -4.25 -17.44
N ILE A 406 -16.34 -5.44 -18.07
CA ILE A 406 -17.36 -5.76 -19.08
C ILE A 406 -17.86 -7.21 -18.99
N THR A 407 -18.93 -7.43 -18.23
CA THR A 407 -19.94 -8.44 -18.56
C THR A 407 -21.05 -7.74 -19.33
N ILE A 408 -20.89 -7.55 -20.65
CA ILE A 408 -22.01 -7.11 -21.50
C ILE A 408 -22.83 -8.36 -21.83
N PRO A 409 -24.05 -8.51 -21.29
CA PRO A 409 -24.91 -9.65 -21.63
C PRO A 409 -25.20 -9.71 -23.13
N ALA A 410 -25.20 -8.56 -23.82
CA ALA A 410 -25.37 -8.49 -25.27
C ALA A 410 -24.22 -9.16 -26.06
N LEU A 411 -22.98 -9.17 -25.56
CA LEU A 411 -21.86 -9.89 -26.19
C LEU A 411 -21.99 -11.42 -26.04
N ALA A 412 -22.87 -11.91 -25.16
CA ALA A 412 -23.15 -13.35 -25.07
C ALA A 412 -23.76 -13.89 -26.37
N ALA A 413 -24.50 -13.09 -27.14
CA ALA A 413 -24.98 -13.46 -28.47
C ALA A 413 -23.82 -13.64 -29.44
N PHE A 414 -22.85 -12.72 -29.44
CA PHE A 414 -21.62 -12.82 -30.24
C PHE A 414 -20.85 -14.10 -29.90
N PHE A 415 -20.49 -14.32 -28.63
CA PHE A 415 -19.68 -15.48 -28.22
C PHE A 415 -20.34 -16.83 -28.46
N ARG A 416 -21.68 -16.88 -28.54
CA ARG A 416 -22.44 -18.11 -28.83
C ARG A 416 -22.50 -18.42 -30.33
N ASN A 417 -22.51 -17.40 -31.18
CA ASN A 417 -22.75 -17.55 -32.61
C ASN A 417 -21.47 -17.49 -33.47
N VAL A 418 -20.41 -16.86 -32.96
CA VAL A 418 -19.13 -16.78 -33.67
C VAL A 418 -18.41 -18.14 -33.64
N LYS A 419 -17.92 -18.56 -34.81
CA LYS A 419 -17.10 -19.77 -34.93
C LYS A 419 -15.63 -19.40 -34.76
N PHE A 420 -15.09 -19.61 -33.57
CA PHE A 420 -13.67 -19.34 -33.32
C PHE A 420 -12.78 -20.43 -33.93
N PRO A 421 -11.76 -20.06 -34.74
CA PRO A 421 -10.75 -20.99 -35.21
C PRO A 421 -9.80 -21.31 -34.05
N ILE A 422 -9.95 -22.48 -33.43
CA ILE A 422 -9.13 -22.87 -32.26
C ILE A 422 -7.69 -23.23 -32.67
N GLY A 423 -7.48 -23.67 -33.92
CA GLY A 423 -6.17 -24.14 -34.40
C GLY A 423 -5.67 -25.35 -33.61
N GLY A 424 -4.34 -25.59 -33.63
CA GLY A 424 -3.68 -26.67 -32.89
C GLY A 424 -3.50 -26.39 -31.38
N CYS A 425 -4.54 -25.92 -30.69
CA CYS A 425 -4.47 -25.65 -29.26
C CYS A 425 -4.46 -26.95 -28.46
N SER A 426 -3.34 -27.27 -27.81
CA SER A 426 -3.19 -28.44 -26.93
C SER A 426 -3.67 -28.21 -25.49
N SER A 427 -4.20 -27.03 -25.18
CA SER A 427 -4.61 -26.67 -23.81
C SER A 427 -5.96 -27.30 -23.43
N HIS A 428 -6.03 -27.91 -22.24
CA HIS A 428 -7.27 -28.43 -21.66
C HIS A 428 -8.15 -27.35 -21.01
N SER A 429 -7.65 -26.12 -20.86
CA SER A 429 -8.41 -25.01 -20.26
C SER A 429 -9.37 -24.40 -21.28
N LYS A 430 -10.69 -24.51 -21.03
CA LYS A 430 -11.74 -23.85 -21.84
C LYS A 430 -11.47 -22.36 -22.06
N LYS A 431 -10.87 -21.71 -21.07
CA LYS A 431 -10.51 -20.29 -21.12
C LYS A 431 -9.36 -20.00 -22.07
N HIS A 432 -8.30 -20.82 -22.04
CA HIS A 432 -7.18 -20.71 -22.97
C HIS A 432 -7.62 -21.02 -24.41
N ILE A 433 -8.49 -22.03 -24.60
CA ILE A 433 -9.09 -22.35 -25.90
C ILE A 433 -9.85 -21.13 -26.44
N ARG A 434 -10.65 -20.46 -25.59
CA ARG A 434 -11.36 -19.23 -25.98
C ARG A 434 -10.41 -18.08 -26.32
N MET A 435 -9.35 -17.87 -25.53
CA MET A 435 -8.32 -16.86 -25.82
C MET A 435 -7.63 -17.11 -27.16
N GLN A 436 -7.15 -18.34 -27.38
CA GLN A 436 -6.53 -18.75 -28.65
C GLN A 436 -7.49 -18.52 -29.83
N GLY A 437 -8.73 -18.99 -29.69
CA GLY A 437 -9.74 -18.86 -30.73
C GLY A 437 -10.07 -17.41 -31.07
N LEU A 438 -10.14 -16.54 -30.06
CA LEU A 438 -10.37 -15.10 -30.24
C LEU A 438 -9.18 -14.41 -30.91
N LEU A 439 -7.94 -14.73 -30.52
CA LEU A 439 -6.73 -14.19 -31.15
C LEU A 439 -6.61 -14.63 -32.62
N ASN A 440 -6.83 -15.91 -32.91
CA ASN A 440 -6.88 -16.40 -34.29
C ASN A 440 -7.99 -15.72 -35.11
N TRP A 441 -9.17 -15.51 -34.52
CA TRP A 441 -10.27 -14.81 -35.20
C TRP A 441 -9.92 -13.34 -35.47
N LEU A 442 -9.35 -12.64 -34.49
CA LEU A 442 -8.92 -11.25 -34.65
C LEU A 442 -7.82 -11.11 -35.69
N SER A 443 -6.92 -12.08 -35.81
CA SER A 443 -5.83 -12.05 -36.81
C SER A 443 -6.29 -11.97 -38.26
N GLY A 444 -7.56 -12.28 -38.54
CA GLY A 444 -8.14 -12.17 -39.87
C GLY A 444 -8.57 -10.75 -40.29
N PHE A 445 -8.57 -9.77 -39.38
CA PHE A 445 -8.98 -8.40 -39.67
C PHE A 445 -7.78 -7.47 -39.84
N LYS A 446 -7.94 -6.46 -40.70
CA LYS A 446 -6.91 -5.46 -40.95
C LYS A 446 -6.74 -4.50 -39.78
N ASP A 447 -7.84 -4.07 -39.18
CA ASP A 447 -7.86 -3.05 -38.14
C ASP A 447 -9.05 -3.22 -37.18
N PRO A 448 -9.05 -2.50 -36.03
CA PRO A 448 -10.12 -2.62 -35.05
C PRO A 448 -11.50 -2.18 -35.55
N ALA A 449 -11.57 -1.27 -36.53
CA ALA A 449 -12.85 -0.82 -37.07
C ALA A 449 -13.54 -1.96 -37.83
N GLU A 450 -12.80 -2.69 -38.68
CA GLU A 450 -13.29 -3.86 -39.41
C GLU A 450 -13.72 -4.99 -38.48
N ALA A 451 -12.91 -5.28 -37.44
CA ALA A 451 -13.24 -6.28 -36.43
C ALA A 451 -14.54 -5.90 -35.68
N MET A 452 -14.67 -4.62 -35.31
CA MET A 452 -15.84 -4.11 -34.60
C MET A 452 -17.11 -4.19 -35.46
N GLU A 453 -17.07 -3.80 -36.73
CA GLU A 453 -18.19 -3.97 -37.66
C GLU A 453 -18.67 -5.43 -37.75
N ASN A 454 -17.74 -6.40 -37.71
CA ASN A 454 -18.09 -7.81 -37.69
C ASN A 454 -18.74 -8.27 -36.38
N ILE A 455 -18.35 -7.71 -35.23
CA ILE A 455 -18.99 -7.99 -33.93
C ILE A 455 -20.44 -7.48 -33.96
N LEU A 456 -20.66 -6.26 -34.47
CA LEU A 456 -21.97 -5.63 -34.50
C LEU A 456 -23.02 -6.42 -35.29
N LYS A 457 -22.62 -7.23 -36.29
CA LYS A 457 -23.52 -8.13 -37.06
C LYS A 457 -24.26 -9.15 -36.18
N TYR A 458 -23.71 -9.50 -35.03
CA TYR A 458 -24.30 -10.45 -34.09
C TYR A 458 -25.20 -9.80 -33.03
N LEU A 459 -25.28 -8.46 -33.03
CA LEU A 459 -26.00 -7.67 -32.03
C LEU A 459 -27.28 -7.08 -32.62
N LYS A 460 -28.26 -6.78 -31.77
CA LYS A 460 -29.51 -6.16 -32.20
C LYS A 460 -29.25 -4.73 -32.65
N LYS A 461 -29.92 -4.27 -33.72
CA LYS A 461 -29.72 -2.94 -34.31
C LYS A 461 -29.74 -1.78 -33.30
N HIS A 462 -30.63 -1.81 -32.30
CA HIS A 462 -30.72 -0.74 -31.31
C HIS A 462 -29.60 -0.76 -30.26
N GLU A 463 -28.89 -1.88 -30.08
CA GLU A 463 -27.79 -2.04 -29.11
C GLU A 463 -26.41 -1.77 -29.77
N GLN A 464 -26.34 -1.66 -31.11
CA GLN A 464 -25.08 -1.61 -31.84
C GLN A 464 -24.25 -0.36 -31.55
N ASN A 465 -24.87 0.83 -31.56
CA ASN A 465 -24.16 2.09 -31.32
C ASN A 465 -23.62 2.14 -29.89
N ASP A 466 -24.46 1.83 -28.90
CA ASP A 466 -24.08 1.83 -27.48
C ASP A 466 -22.90 0.89 -27.22
N ILE A 467 -22.92 -0.32 -27.81
CA ILE A 467 -21.83 -1.28 -27.64
C ILE A 467 -20.57 -0.84 -28.38
N LYS A 468 -20.69 -0.24 -29.57
CA LYS A 468 -19.55 0.32 -30.30
C LYS A 468 -18.85 1.41 -29.49
N ASP A 469 -19.62 2.34 -28.92
CA ASP A 469 -19.09 3.44 -28.13
C ASP A 469 -18.47 2.93 -26.82
N LEU A 470 -19.11 1.94 -26.18
CA LEU A 470 -18.59 1.29 -24.98
C LEU A 470 -17.26 0.57 -25.24
N LEU A 471 -17.19 -0.26 -26.29
CA LEU A 471 -15.95 -0.95 -26.67
C LEU A 471 -14.84 0.04 -27.01
N SER A 472 -15.16 1.08 -27.79
CA SER A 472 -14.20 2.13 -28.17
C SER A 472 -13.66 2.85 -26.93
N THR A 473 -14.54 3.24 -26.02
CA THR A 473 -14.17 3.91 -24.76
C THR A 473 -13.21 3.07 -23.92
N HIS A 474 -13.48 1.77 -23.79
CA HIS A 474 -12.62 0.87 -23.00
C HIS A 474 -11.30 0.53 -23.70
N MET A 475 -11.21 0.64 -25.02
CA MET A 475 -9.94 0.49 -25.73
C MET A 475 -8.99 1.68 -25.48
N GLU A 476 -9.52 2.87 -25.17
CA GLU A 476 -8.70 4.04 -24.83
C GLU A 476 -7.87 3.84 -23.55
N ASP A 477 -8.29 2.94 -22.65
CA ASP A 477 -7.54 2.59 -21.44
C ASP A 477 -6.17 1.95 -21.77
N TYR A 478 -6.01 1.40 -22.97
CA TYR A 478 -4.77 0.79 -23.44
C TYR A 478 -3.86 1.74 -24.22
N LYS A 479 -4.24 3.01 -24.37
CA LYS A 479 -3.37 4.02 -24.99
C LYS A 479 -2.44 4.63 -23.95
N PRO A 480 -1.18 4.95 -24.32
CA PRO A 480 -0.28 5.71 -23.45
C PRO A 480 -0.94 7.00 -22.94
N ALA A 481 -0.57 7.43 -21.74
CA ALA A 481 -0.98 8.72 -21.22
C ALA A 481 -0.24 9.85 -21.96
N ASN A 482 -0.85 11.03 -22.01
CA ASN A 482 -0.18 12.25 -22.50
C ASN A 482 0.71 12.90 -21.41
N VAL A 483 0.75 12.33 -20.21
CA VAL A 483 1.51 12.81 -19.06
C VAL A 483 3.00 12.52 -19.25
N LYS A 484 3.85 13.53 -18.98
CA LYS A 484 5.31 13.43 -19.10
C LYS A 484 5.95 13.16 -17.73
N LEU A 485 5.92 11.91 -17.30
CA LEU A 485 6.56 11.51 -16.04
C LEU A 485 8.07 11.78 -15.99
N GLU A 486 8.73 11.88 -17.14
CA GLU A 486 10.14 12.23 -17.19
C GLU A 486 10.42 13.61 -16.59
N ASP A 487 9.55 14.59 -16.84
CA ASP A 487 9.69 15.95 -16.30
C ASP A 487 9.65 15.94 -14.76
N PHE A 488 8.91 15.01 -14.16
CA PHE A 488 8.91 14.82 -12.72
C PHE A 488 10.24 14.23 -12.23
N PHE A 489 10.71 13.15 -12.86
CA PHE A 489 11.96 12.51 -12.44
C PHE A 489 13.22 13.37 -12.69
N GLN A 490 13.18 14.29 -13.66
CA GLN A 490 14.28 15.21 -13.95
C GLN A 490 14.18 16.53 -13.19
N ASN A 491 13.00 17.15 -13.18
CA ASN A 491 12.80 18.54 -12.74
C ASN A 491 11.85 18.68 -11.54
N GLY A 492 11.21 17.58 -11.10
CA GLY A 492 10.21 17.59 -10.04
C GLY A 492 8.85 18.16 -10.47
N LEU A 493 8.60 18.30 -11.77
CA LEU A 493 7.35 18.84 -12.31
C LEU A 493 6.39 17.71 -12.69
N TYR A 494 5.21 17.68 -12.08
CA TYR A 494 4.13 16.74 -12.42
C TYR A 494 2.88 17.52 -12.86
N GLU A 495 2.51 17.35 -14.12
CA GLU A 495 1.32 17.96 -14.70
C GLU A 495 0.31 16.89 -15.11
N CYS A 496 -0.93 17.06 -14.65
CA CYS A 496 -2.04 16.17 -14.98
C CYS A 496 -3.26 17.02 -15.36
N ASP A 497 -3.73 16.90 -16.60
CA ASP A 497 -4.87 17.68 -17.12
C ASP A 497 -6.13 17.53 -16.25
N LEU A 498 -6.36 16.33 -15.72
CA LEU A 498 -7.51 16.07 -14.87
C LEU A 498 -7.36 16.79 -13.52
N ALA A 499 -6.17 16.80 -12.93
CA ALA A 499 -5.90 17.52 -11.69
C ALA A 499 -6.12 19.04 -11.85
N LEU A 500 -5.69 19.60 -12.99
CA LEU A 500 -5.94 21.01 -13.35
C LEU A 500 -7.45 21.31 -13.46
N SER A 501 -8.22 20.39 -14.03
CA SER A 501 -9.68 20.55 -14.14
C SER A 501 -10.40 20.65 -12.77
N PHE A 502 -9.81 20.08 -11.72
CA PHE A 502 -10.34 20.14 -10.35
C PHE A 502 -9.88 21.39 -9.57
N ASN A 503 -9.06 22.27 -10.16
CA ASN A 503 -8.52 23.49 -9.52
C ASN A 503 -7.87 23.20 -8.15
N LEU A 504 -7.12 22.10 -8.06
CA LEU A 504 -6.44 21.71 -6.84
C LEU A 504 -5.22 22.61 -6.58
N PRO A 505 -4.92 22.98 -5.32
CA PRO A 505 -3.73 23.79 -5.02
C PRO A 505 -2.42 23.07 -5.39
N ASP A 506 -1.43 23.80 -5.92
CA ASP A 506 -0.16 23.22 -6.37
C ASP A 506 0.57 22.41 -5.28
N TRP A 507 0.58 22.91 -4.04
CA TRP A 507 1.21 22.21 -2.92
C TRP A 507 0.58 20.84 -2.64
N PHE A 508 -0.71 20.70 -2.95
CA PHE A 508 -1.47 19.47 -2.74
C PHE A 508 -1.15 18.46 -3.84
N LEU A 509 -1.06 18.91 -5.10
CA LEU A 509 -0.65 18.07 -6.22
C LEU A 509 0.81 17.62 -6.08
N ASP A 510 1.71 18.54 -5.71
CA ASP A 510 3.11 18.24 -5.44
C ASP A 510 3.27 17.27 -4.28
N GLY A 511 2.51 17.47 -3.20
CA GLY A 511 2.48 16.58 -2.05
C GLY A 511 1.97 15.18 -2.40
N LEU A 512 0.93 15.07 -3.24
CA LEU A 512 0.47 13.79 -3.76
C LEU A 512 1.57 13.12 -4.59
N ALA A 513 2.11 13.80 -5.60
CA ALA A 513 3.11 13.26 -6.53
C ALA A 513 4.36 12.73 -5.80
N LYS A 514 4.81 13.43 -4.76
CA LYS A 514 5.96 13.04 -3.92
C LYS A 514 5.66 11.98 -2.87
N GLY A 515 4.42 11.49 -2.78
CA GLY A 515 3.98 10.54 -1.76
C GLY A 515 3.90 11.10 -0.34
N GLN A 516 3.94 12.43 -0.19
CA GLN A 516 3.82 13.13 1.09
C GLN A 516 2.37 13.26 1.56
N LEU A 517 1.42 13.21 0.62
CA LEU A 517 0.00 13.14 0.87
C LEU A 517 -0.54 11.79 0.41
N SER A 518 -1.44 11.21 1.21
CA SER A 518 -2.13 9.97 0.82
C SER A 518 -3.14 10.22 -0.30
N PRO A 519 -3.23 9.31 -1.31
CA PRO A 519 -4.29 9.32 -2.32
C PRO A 519 -5.71 9.35 -1.74
N PHE A 520 -5.88 8.85 -0.51
CA PHE A 520 -7.12 8.99 0.26
C PHE A 520 -7.65 10.44 0.28
N LEU A 521 -6.76 11.42 0.42
CA LEU A 521 -7.14 12.83 0.46
C LEU A 521 -7.68 13.30 -0.90
N GLY A 522 -7.07 12.82 -1.99
CA GLY A 522 -7.54 13.07 -3.35
C GLY A 522 -8.92 12.48 -3.61
N ASP A 523 -9.12 11.21 -3.24
CA ASP A 523 -10.42 10.51 -3.38
C ASP A 523 -11.54 11.22 -2.63
N VAL A 524 -11.29 11.65 -1.40
CA VAL A 524 -12.28 12.39 -0.63
C VAL A 524 -12.62 13.73 -1.28
N LEU A 525 -11.60 14.48 -1.71
CA LEU A 525 -11.77 15.81 -2.28
C LEU A 525 -12.49 15.78 -3.63
N VAL A 526 -12.15 14.82 -4.49
CA VAL A 526 -12.67 14.70 -5.86
C VAL A 526 -13.96 13.88 -5.90
N LEU A 527 -13.98 12.70 -5.28
CA LEU A 527 -15.05 11.72 -5.44
C LEU A 527 -16.09 11.76 -4.30
N LYS A 528 -15.78 12.41 -3.18
CA LYS A 528 -16.59 12.41 -1.95
C LYS A 528 -16.99 11.00 -1.52
N ARG A 529 -16.06 10.05 -1.70
CA ARG A 529 -16.20 8.65 -1.26
C ARG A 529 -14.86 8.05 -0.92
N THR A 530 -14.86 7.00 -0.12
CA THR A 530 -13.65 6.25 0.21
C THR A 530 -13.98 4.80 0.55
N PHE A 531 -13.04 3.89 0.30
CA PHE A 531 -13.09 2.51 0.77
C PHE A 531 -12.16 2.36 1.96
N LEU A 532 -12.73 2.01 3.12
CA LEU A 532 -11.92 1.76 4.31
C LEU A 532 -11.24 0.40 4.16
N PHE A 533 -9.97 0.35 4.56
CA PHE A 533 -9.10 -0.77 4.28
C PHE A 533 -9.43 -1.97 5.18
N VAL A 534 -9.78 -3.10 4.61
CA VAL A 534 -10.18 -4.29 5.37
C VAL A 534 -9.02 -4.83 6.23
N GLN A 535 -9.24 -4.99 7.53
CA GLN A 535 -8.29 -5.58 8.48
C GLN A 535 -8.71 -6.99 8.93
N VAL A 536 -7.76 -7.78 9.43
CA VAL A 536 -8.05 -9.08 10.09
C VAL A 536 -8.41 -8.83 11.55
N GLU A 537 -9.70 -8.70 11.81
CA GLU A 537 -10.24 -8.30 13.11
C GLU A 537 -11.49 -9.11 13.49
N ASN A 538 -12.04 -8.84 14.69
CA ASN A 538 -13.30 -9.43 15.13
C ASN A 538 -14.49 -8.81 14.38
N MET A 539 -14.92 -9.46 13.30
CA MET A 539 -16.06 -9.01 12.48
C MET A 539 -17.42 -9.12 13.18
N GLN A 540 -17.53 -9.75 14.35
CA GLN A 540 -18.76 -9.71 15.15
C GLN A 540 -18.96 -8.35 15.84
N ARG A 541 -17.91 -7.53 15.91
CA ARG A 541 -17.95 -6.17 16.44
C ARG A 541 -18.14 -5.17 15.31
N VAL A 542 -18.45 -3.92 15.66
CA VAL A 542 -18.40 -2.78 14.71
C VAL A 542 -16.99 -2.68 14.10
N SER A 543 -16.86 -2.13 12.89
CA SER A 543 -15.57 -1.91 12.23
C SER A 543 -14.53 -1.27 13.14
N ALA A 544 -13.28 -1.77 13.12
CA ALA A 544 -12.17 -1.11 13.80
C ALA A 544 -11.95 0.32 13.29
N HIS A 545 -12.43 0.67 12.10
CA HIS A 545 -12.39 2.04 11.61
C HIS A 545 -13.38 2.97 12.31
N ASN A 546 -14.33 2.47 13.10
CA ASN A 546 -15.29 3.33 13.78
C ASN A 546 -14.60 4.27 14.80
N ILE A 547 -13.55 3.81 15.47
CA ILE A 547 -12.78 4.62 16.44
C ILE A 547 -12.17 5.87 15.81
N SER A 548 -11.72 5.79 14.55
CA SER A 548 -11.05 6.88 13.84
C SER A 548 -12.01 7.76 13.05
N LYS A 549 -13.33 7.52 13.16
CA LYS A 549 -14.36 8.33 12.51
C LYS A 549 -14.28 9.83 12.89
N PRO A 550 -14.01 10.24 14.15
CA PRO A 550 -13.82 11.65 14.48
C PRO A 550 -12.67 12.30 13.70
N ILE A 551 -11.53 11.60 13.58
CA ILE A 551 -10.37 12.05 12.81
C ILE A 551 -10.72 12.16 11.32
N ARG A 552 -11.44 11.19 10.76
CA ARG A 552 -11.93 11.26 9.37
C ARG A 552 -12.87 12.43 9.13
N ARG A 553 -13.82 12.69 10.05
CA ARG A 553 -14.74 13.85 9.94
C ARG A 553 -13.97 15.18 9.94
N ALA A 554 -12.89 15.29 10.73
CA ALA A 554 -11.99 16.44 10.69
C ALA A 554 -11.32 16.60 9.31
N ILE A 555 -10.80 15.52 8.74
CA ILE A 555 -10.23 15.52 7.37
C ILE A 555 -11.28 15.94 6.34
N TYR A 556 -12.48 15.38 6.39
CA TYR A 556 -13.57 15.68 5.45
C TYR A 556 -13.98 17.14 5.52
N ARG A 557 -14.06 17.70 6.75
CA ARG A 557 -14.31 19.13 6.96
C ARG A 557 -13.23 19.97 6.28
N LEU A 558 -11.96 19.67 6.52
CA LEU A 558 -10.84 20.44 5.98
C LEU A 558 -10.84 20.44 4.45
N LEU A 559 -11.11 19.29 3.84
CA LEU A 559 -11.10 19.10 2.39
C LEU A 559 -12.33 19.73 1.71
N LEU A 560 -13.53 19.52 2.25
CA LEU A 560 -14.79 19.87 1.57
C LEU A 560 -15.37 21.24 1.96
N ASN A 561 -14.79 21.92 2.95
CA ASN A 561 -15.19 23.28 3.31
C ASN A 561 -14.62 24.31 2.30
N SER A 562 -15.18 24.34 1.08
CA SER A 562 -14.75 25.28 0.03
C SER A 562 -15.40 26.67 0.21
N SER A 563 -14.65 27.73 -0.03
CA SER A 563 -15.13 29.13 -0.09
C SER A 563 -16.13 29.44 -1.21
N SER A 564 -16.46 28.47 -2.08
CA SER A 564 -17.33 28.64 -3.25
C SER A 564 -18.84 28.67 -2.92
N GLY A 565 -19.21 29.38 -1.85
CA GLY A 565 -20.59 29.73 -1.49
C GLY A 565 -20.80 31.23 -1.26
N ALA A 566 -19.83 32.08 -1.59
CA ALA A 566 -19.92 33.54 -1.48
C ALA A 566 -20.48 34.22 -2.74
N ALA A 567 -21.35 33.53 -3.50
CA ALA A 567 -22.16 34.15 -4.55
C ALA A 567 -23.64 33.91 -4.25
N GLN A 568 -24.28 34.96 -3.73
CA GLN A 568 -25.73 35.19 -3.70
C GLN A 568 -26.58 34.12 -3.01
N VAL A 569 -26.70 34.19 -1.67
CA VAL A 569 -27.90 33.69 -0.99
C VAL A 569 -28.44 34.79 -0.08
N SER A 570 -29.64 35.23 -0.41
CA SER A 570 -30.48 36.16 0.35
C SER A 570 -30.62 35.72 1.83
N PRO A 571 -30.88 36.64 2.78
CA PRO A 571 -30.77 36.38 4.23
C PRO A 571 -31.86 35.47 4.85
N THR A 572 -32.55 34.64 4.08
CA THR A 572 -33.76 33.95 4.52
C THR A 572 -33.68 32.44 4.26
N ASN A 573 -32.79 31.76 4.99
CA ASN A 573 -32.98 30.41 5.57
C ASN A 573 -31.63 29.89 6.11
N LYS A 574 -31.50 29.78 7.44
CA LYS A 574 -30.36 29.11 8.10
C LYS A 574 -30.49 27.59 7.92
N GLN A 575 -30.19 27.07 6.73
CA GLN A 575 -29.96 25.63 6.56
C GLN A 575 -28.49 25.34 6.87
N THR A 576 -28.25 24.58 7.94
CA THR A 576 -26.92 24.08 8.30
C THR A 576 -26.37 23.24 7.12
N LYS A 577 -25.32 23.72 6.47
CA LYS A 577 -24.68 23.01 5.35
C LYS A 577 -24.01 21.75 5.90
N VAL A 578 -24.55 20.58 5.56
CA VAL A 578 -23.98 19.27 5.92
C VAL A 578 -23.10 18.78 4.77
N LEU A 579 -21.83 18.50 5.07
CA LEU A 579 -20.91 17.86 4.15
C LEU A 579 -21.06 16.34 4.28
N CYS A 580 -21.04 15.60 3.17
CA CYS A 580 -21.24 14.15 3.18
C CYS A 580 -20.18 13.45 2.33
N VAL A 581 -19.56 12.43 2.92
CA VAL A 581 -18.62 11.50 2.24
C VAL A 581 -19.19 10.09 2.34
N ASN A 582 -19.21 9.36 1.23
CA ASN A 582 -19.67 7.98 1.21
C ASN A 582 -18.52 7.03 1.61
N GLU A 583 -18.61 6.41 2.78
CA GLU A 583 -17.67 5.40 3.24
C GLU A 583 -18.17 4.01 2.84
N PHE A 584 -17.31 3.21 2.21
CA PHE A 584 -17.52 1.78 2.01
C PHE A 584 -16.69 1.03 3.04
N ASP A 585 -17.36 0.36 3.97
CA ASP A 585 -16.73 -0.37 5.07
C ASP A 585 -17.48 -1.69 5.33
N ARG A 586 -16.86 -2.58 6.10
CA ARG A 586 -17.50 -3.82 6.50
C ARG A 586 -18.62 -3.59 7.51
N THR A 587 -19.72 -4.32 7.34
CA THR A 587 -20.68 -4.63 8.40
C THR A 587 -20.75 -6.14 8.47
N GLU A 588 -20.22 -6.69 9.56
CA GLU A 588 -19.92 -8.12 9.67
C GLU A 588 -19.07 -8.59 8.47
N GLN A 589 -19.57 -9.56 7.70
CA GLN A 589 -18.91 -10.14 6.53
C GLN A 589 -19.37 -9.51 5.20
N THR A 590 -20.10 -8.39 5.25
CA THR A 590 -20.66 -7.72 4.07
C THR A 590 -20.11 -6.32 3.89
N LEU A 591 -20.06 -5.84 2.64
CA LEU A 591 -19.71 -4.46 2.35
C LEU A 591 -20.93 -3.57 2.46
N LYS A 592 -20.85 -2.50 3.25
CA LYS A 592 -21.91 -1.51 3.42
C LYS A 592 -21.41 -0.13 3.01
N LYS A 593 -22.29 0.63 2.35
CA LYS A 593 -22.09 2.05 2.07
C LYS A 593 -22.77 2.87 3.18
N THR A 594 -22.05 3.79 3.80
CA THR A 594 -22.57 4.70 4.83
C THR A 594 -22.20 6.14 4.52
N ALA A 595 -23.14 7.06 4.72
CA ALA A 595 -22.90 8.50 4.64
C ALA A 595 -22.23 9.00 5.93
N ALA A 596 -21.00 9.50 5.83
CA ALA A 596 -20.32 10.20 6.90
C ALA A 596 -20.66 11.69 6.81
N GLU A 597 -21.66 12.10 7.60
CA GLU A 597 -22.12 13.48 7.67
C GLU A 597 -21.26 14.32 8.61
N VAL A 598 -20.90 15.52 8.17
CA VAL A 598 -20.14 16.51 8.93
C VAL A 598 -20.91 17.81 8.89
N ALA A 599 -21.55 18.18 10.00
CA ALA A 599 -22.11 19.51 10.12
C ALA A 599 -20.96 20.51 10.31
N ILE A 600 -21.04 21.64 9.62
CA ILE A 600 -20.02 22.70 9.74
C ILE A 600 -20.00 23.32 11.15
N GLU A 601 -21.02 23.09 11.96
CA GLU A 601 -21.10 23.59 13.34
C GLU A 601 -20.59 22.57 14.38
N ASP A 602 -20.45 21.28 14.04
CA ASP A 602 -20.15 20.18 15.00
C ASP A 602 -18.68 20.03 15.41
N CYS A 603 -17.74 20.61 14.66
CA CYS A 603 -16.31 20.49 14.96
C CYS A 603 -15.78 21.81 15.54
N GLY A 604 -16.02 22.03 16.83
CA GLY A 604 -15.57 23.22 17.58
C GLY A 604 -14.06 23.43 17.61
N VAL A 605 -13.26 22.48 17.10
CA VAL A 605 -11.79 22.56 17.01
C VAL A 605 -11.34 23.46 15.86
N PHE A 606 -12.06 23.50 14.73
CA PHE A 606 -11.63 24.25 13.54
C PHE A 606 -12.38 25.57 13.42
N PRO A 607 -11.67 26.71 13.27
CA PRO A 607 -12.30 27.97 12.89
C PRO A 607 -13.12 27.80 11.60
N ASN A 608 -14.29 28.44 11.50
CA ASN A 608 -15.19 28.33 10.35
C ASN A 608 -14.54 28.68 8.99
N ASN A 609 -13.41 29.40 9.03
CA ASN A 609 -12.68 29.90 7.87
C ASN A 609 -11.40 29.12 7.53
N PHE A 610 -11.16 27.94 8.13
CA PHE A 610 -9.97 27.13 7.90
C PHE A 610 -10.25 26.04 6.84
N PHE A 611 -9.56 26.10 5.70
CA PHE A 611 -9.77 25.22 4.52
C PHE A 611 -8.48 25.01 3.72
N VAL A 612 -8.44 23.98 2.86
CA VAL A 612 -7.22 23.50 2.15
C VAL A 612 -6.35 24.62 1.56
N SER A 613 -6.96 25.62 0.91
CA SER A 613 -6.22 26.73 0.29
C SER A 613 -5.66 27.77 1.26
N LYS A 614 -6.11 27.77 2.52
CA LYS A 614 -5.58 28.61 3.61
C LYS A 614 -4.59 27.89 4.52
N ILE A 615 -4.53 26.55 4.49
CA ILE A 615 -3.56 25.78 5.30
C ILE A 615 -2.13 26.28 5.09
N THR A 616 -1.78 26.70 3.86
CA THR A 616 -0.44 27.22 3.56
C THR A 616 -0.12 28.59 4.17
N LYS A 617 -1.12 29.33 4.65
CA LYS A 617 -0.99 30.69 5.20
C LYS A 617 -0.88 30.71 6.72
N GLU A 618 -1.13 29.58 7.36
CA GLU A 618 -1.28 29.45 8.80
C GLU A 618 0.02 28.92 9.42
N THR A 619 0.24 29.19 10.71
CA THR A 619 1.49 28.80 11.38
C THR A 619 1.49 27.32 11.78
N LEU A 620 2.67 26.70 11.89
CA LEU A 620 2.79 25.34 12.43
C LEU A 620 2.20 25.21 13.83
N SER A 621 2.22 26.27 14.64
CA SER A 621 1.61 26.26 15.97
C SER A 621 0.09 26.12 15.91
N GLU A 622 -0.57 26.75 14.94
CA GLU A 622 -2.02 26.60 14.75
C GLU A 622 -2.34 25.20 14.22
N HIS A 623 -1.54 24.69 13.27
CA HIS A 623 -1.68 23.31 12.79
C HIS A 623 -1.52 22.28 13.92
N LEU A 624 -0.58 22.50 14.83
CA LEU A 624 -0.39 21.65 16.01
C LEU A 624 -1.60 21.71 16.94
N LYS A 625 -2.12 22.90 17.24
CA LYS A 625 -3.33 23.06 18.06
C LYS A 625 -4.53 22.34 17.44
N LEU A 626 -4.71 22.43 16.12
CA LEU A 626 -5.77 21.72 15.41
C LEU A 626 -5.60 20.20 15.47
N LEU A 627 -4.40 19.69 15.22
CA LEU A 627 -4.10 18.26 15.31
C LEU A 627 -4.38 17.73 16.72
N LEU A 628 -3.84 18.39 17.75
CA LEU A 628 -4.01 17.98 19.14
C LEU A 628 -5.46 18.15 19.63
N GLY A 629 -6.18 19.15 19.12
CA GLY A 629 -7.60 19.34 19.39
C GLY A 629 -8.46 18.21 18.83
N VAL A 630 -8.15 17.71 17.62
CA VAL A 630 -8.85 16.54 17.04
C VAL A 630 -8.50 15.24 17.76
N LEU A 631 -7.25 15.10 18.23
CA LEU A 631 -6.81 13.95 19.02
C LEU A 631 -7.20 14.06 20.50
N GLU A 632 -7.78 15.18 20.93
CA GLU A 632 -8.18 15.46 22.32
C GLU A 632 -7.02 15.33 23.33
N VAL A 633 -5.79 15.64 22.89
CA VAL A 633 -4.57 15.54 23.71
C VAL A 633 -4.08 16.92 24.11
N LYS A 634 -3.82 17.13 25.41
CA LYS A 634 -3.21 18.36 25.91
C LYS A 634 -1.72 18.40 25.57
N SER A 635 -1.21 19.57 25.15
CA SER A 635 0.23 19.75 24.84
C SER A 635 1.14 19.38 26.03
N SER A 636 0.70 19.67 27.25
CA SER A 636 1.44 19.36 28.49
C SER A 636 1.76 17.87 28.68
N ILE A 637 0.99 16.96 28.06
CA ILE A 637 1.27 15.51 28.09
C ILE A 637 2.46 15.17 27.20
N LEU A 638 2.68 15.95 26.14
CA LEU A 638 3.69 15.71 25.12
C LEU A 638 5.00 16.47 25.38
N ASP A 639 4.97 17.57 26.13
CA ASP A 639 6.14 18.41 26.45
C ASP A 639 7.38 17.63 26.98
N PRO A 640 7.23 16.57 27.80
CA PRO A 640 8.39 15.80 28.28
C PRO A 640 9.01 14.87 27.24
N LEU A 641 8.36 14.66 26.09
CA LEU A 641 8.73 13.65 25.10
C LEU A 641 9.70 14.20 24.05
N ARG A 642 10.58 13.34 23.54
CA ARG A 642 11.31 13.65 22.30
C ARG A 642 10.31 13.78 21.13
N SER A 643 10.60 14.66 20.18
CA SER A 643 9.70 14.98 19.05
C SER A 643 9.20 13.76 18.28
N CYS A 644 10.04 12.75 18.07
CA CYS A 644 9.68 11.51 17.38
C CYS A 644 8.61 10.67 18.11
N TRP A 645 8.42 10.85 19.42
CA TRP A 645 7.44 10.13 20.23
C TRP A 645 6.14 10.90 20.45
N MET A 646 6.13 12.21 20.24
CA MET A 646 4.94 13.04 20.45
C MET A 646 3.74 12.53 19.65
N PHE A 647 3.94 12.19 18.38
CA PHE A 647 2.86 11.74 17.50
C PHE A 647 2.35 10.33 17.87
N PRO A 648 3.20 9.27 17.99
CA PRO A 648 2.75 7.96 18.45
C PRO A 648 2.04 8.01 19.82
N VAL A 649 2.52 8.82 20.75
CA VAL A 649 1.88 8.97 22.07
C VAL A 649 0.53 9.67 21.94
N ALA A 650 0.42 10.75 21.16
CA ALA A 650 -0.87 11.42 20.95
C ALA A 650 -1.94 10.48 20.37
N ILE A 651 -1.57 9.68 19.36
CA ILE A 651 -2.46 8.62 18.80
C ILE A 651 -2.83 7.58 19.85
N THR A 652 -1.87 7.18 20.68
CA THR A 652 -2.09 6.17 21.73
C THR A 652 -3.00 6.71 22.83
N CYS A 653 -2.87 7.97 23.23
CA CYS A 653 -3.80 8.63 24.16
C CYS A 653 -5.23 8.63 23.62
N PHE A 654 -5.42 9.09 22.38
CA PHE A 654 -6.73 9.08 21.72
C PHE A 654 -7.32 7.67 21.67
N TRP A 655 -6.52 6.67 21.27
CA TRP A 655 -6.94 5.27 21.21
C TRP A 655 -7.35 4.71 22.58
N VAL A 656 -6.57 4.95 23.65
CA VAL A 656 -6.91 4.45 24.99
C VAL A 656 -8.28 4.98 25.43
N ASP A 657 -8.56 6.26 25.20
CA ASP A 657 -9.80 6.89 25.64
C ASP A 657 -11.03 6.45 24.83
N HIS A 658 -10.87 6.17 23.53
CA HIS A 658 -11.99 5.94 22.59
C HIS A 658 -12.22 4.47 22.19
N CYS A 659 -11.29 3.55 22.48
CA CYS A 659 -11.36 2.18 21.99
C CYS A 659 -12.50 1.37 22.62
N GLU A 660 -13.24 0.64 21.77
CA GLU A 660 -14.29 -0.29 22.18
C GLU A 660 -14.03 -1.68 21.58
N PRO A 661 -13.78 -2.73 22.38
CA PRO A 661 -13.86 -2.77 23.83
C PRO A 661 -12.72 -2.00 24.51
N LYS A 662 -12.99 -1.52 25.73
CA LYS A 662 -12.07 -0.71 26.53
C LYS A 662 -10.67 -1.33 26.62
N VAL A 663 -9.65 -0.51 26.39
CA VAL A 663 -8.24 -0.89 26.53
C VAL A 663 -7.95 -1.33 27.98
N LYS A 664 -7.23 -2.44 28.14
CA LYS A 664 -6.75 -2.95 29.42
C LYS A 664 -5.26 -2.71 29.53
N LEU A 665 -4.74 -2.73 30.75
CA LEU A 665 -3.33 -2.40 31.00
C LEU A 665 -2.35 -3.27 30.20
N HIS A 666 -2.66 -4.57 30.01
CA HIS A 666 -1.81 -5.46 29.20
C HIS A 666 -1.81 -5.12 27.71
N HIS A 667 -2.91 -4.59 27.15
CA HIS A 667 -2.95 -4.12 25.76
C HIS A 667 -2.00 -2.92 25.59
N LEU A 668 -2.08 -1.95 26.51
CA LEU A 668 -1.21 -0.77 26.49
C LEU A 668 0.26 -1.16 26.68
N TYR A 669 0.57 -2.01 27.65
CA TYR A 669 1.94 -2.50 27.90
C TYR A 669 2.51 -3.19 26.67
N ALA A 670 1.74 -4.07 26.03
CA ALA A 670 2.19 -4.79 24.85
C ALA A 670 2.50 -3.86 23.67
N LEU A 671 1.63 -2.87 23.42
CA LEU A 671 1.84 -1.88 22.36
C LEU A 671 3.11 -1.04 22.61
N LEU A 672 3.25 -0.48 23.82
CA LEU A 672 4.41 0.34 24.16
C LEU A 672 5.71 -0.48 24.16
N MET A 673 5.66 -1.75 24.57
CA MET A 673 6.80 -2.66 24.43
C MET A 673 7.16 -2.95 22.98
N GLY A 674 6.17 -3.07 22.09
CA GLY A 674 6.42 -3.15 20.64
C GLY A 674 7.16 -1.93 20.11
N MET A 675 6.75 -0.72 20.53
CA MET A 675 7.42 0.53 20.14
C MET A 675 8.88 0.60 20.65
N VAL A 676 9.10 0.22 21.92
CA VAL A 676 10.43 0.18 22.52
C VAL A 676 11.31 -0.86 21.81
N TYR A 677 10.77 -2.03 21.46
CA TYR A 677 11.48 -3.02 20.64
C TYR A 677 11.90 -2.44 19.28
N GLY A 678 11.04 -1.65 18.62
CA GLY A 678 11.40 -0.95 17.39
C GLY A 678 12.59 -0.01 17.55
N GLU A 679 12.61 0.76 18.65
CA GLU A 679 13.74 1.66 18.98
C GLU A 679 15.03 0.87 19.30
N MET A 680 14.92 -0.26 20.02
CA MET A 680 16.05 -1.17 20.23
C MET A 680 16.63 -1.64 18.90
N HIS A 681 15.75 -2.08 17.99
CA HIS A 681 16.15 -2.54 16.67
C HIS A 681 16.90 -1.42 15.92
N ARG A 682 16.39 -0.18 15.96
CA ARG A 682 17.05 0.99 15.33
C ARG A 682 18.44 1.27 15.91
N ILE A 683 18.59 1.21 17.23
CA ILE A 683 19.89 1.42 17.90
C ILE A 683 20.88 0.33 17.51
N ILE A 684 20.46 -0.94 17.52
CA ILE A 684 21.33 -2.07 17.17
C ILE A 684 21.75 -2.00 15.70
N SER A 685 20.83 -1.67 14.79
CA SER A 685 21.15 -1.52 13.37
C SER A 685 22.11 -0.36 13.08
N SER A 686 22.12 0.70 13.90
CA SER A 686 22.94 1.90 13.67
C SER A 686 24.29 1.89 14.39
N GLN A 687 24.34 1.42 15.64
CA GLN A 687 25.52 1.52 16.50
C GLN A 687 26.26 0.20 16.69
N GLY A 688 25.67 -0.91 16.25
CA GLY A 688 26.16 -2.26 16.52
C GLY A 688 25.81 -2.72 17.96
N PRO A 689 25.66 -4.03 18.18
CA PRO A 689 25.22 -4.53 19.48
C PRO A 689 26.35 -4.54 20.52
N ALA A 690 26.13 -3.96 21.70
CA ALA A 690 26.89 -4.30 22.90
C ALA A 690 26.38 -5.63 23.47
N GLU A 691 27.25 -6.48 24.05
CA GLU A 691 26.87 -7.84 24.47
C GLU A 691 25.64 -7.89 25.40
N LYS A 692 25.54 -6.97 26.36
CA LYS A 692 24.43 -6.92 27.32
C LYS A 692 23.10 -6.47 26.69
N THR A 693 23.14 -5.52 25.75
CA THR A 693 21.94 -5.02 25.06
C THR A 693 21.46 -6.01 23.99
N LYS A 694 22.40 -6.72 23.35
CA LYS A 694 22.09 -7.82 22.43
C LYS A 694 21.29 -8.92 23.09
N ALA A 695 21.65 -9.33 24.31
CA ALA A 695 20.93 -10.38 25.03
C ALA A 695 19.45 -10.04 25.30
N VAL A 696 19.14 -8.77 25.58
CA VAL A 696 17.75 -8.28 25.74
C VAL A 696 17.04 -8.34 24.40
N PHE A 697 17.64 -7.81 23.34
CA PHE A 697 17.05 -7.86 22.00
C PHE A 697 16.81 -9.29 21.52
N ASP A 698 17.77 -10.20 21.73
CA ASP A 698 17.65 -11.62 21.41
C ASP A 698 16.53 -12.29 22.20
N GLN A 699 16.21 -11.82 23.42
CA GLN A 699 15.04 -12.29 24.16
C GLN A 699 13.74 -11.90 23.46
N PHE A 700 13.63 -10.65 22.97
CA PHE A 700 12.48 -10.22 22.18
C PHE A 700 12.41 -10.95 20.83
N LEU A 701 13.55 -11.26 20.20
CA LEU A 701 13.58 -12.04 18.96
C LEU A 701 13.11 -13.48 19.18
N LYS A 702 13.57 -14.15 20.24
CA LYS A 702 13.04 -15.45 20.68
C LYS A 702 11.56 -15.34 20.98
N LEU A 703 11.15 -14.26 21.64
CA LEU A 703 9.75 -13.97 21.84
C LEU A 703 9.02 -13.75 20.53
N LYS A 704 9.60 -13.26 19.43
CA LYS A 704 8.97 -13.14 18.10
C LYS A 704 8.91 -14.48 17.34
N GLU A 705 9.89 -15.36 17.54
CA GLU A 705 10.02 -16.64 16.82
C GLU A 705 9.28 -17.83 17.43
N ARG A 706 8.93 -17.77 18.73
CA ARG A 706 8.17 -18.83 19.42
C ARG A 706 6.86 -19.16 18.69
N LYS A 707 6.82 -20.30 18.00
CA LYS A 707 5.57 -20.83 17.43
C LYS A 707 4.59 -21.09 18.59
N GLY A 708 3.49 -20.36 18.62
CA GLY A 708 2.51 -20.44 19.69
C GLY A 708 1.86 -21.83 19.77
N GLN A 709 1.57 -22.29 20.99
CA GLN A 709 0.75 -23.48 21.22
C GLN A 709 -0.74 -23.25 20.89
N ASN A 710 -1.18 -21.97 20.89
CA ASN A 710 -2.53 -21.58 20.47
C ASN A 710 -2.60 -21.43 18.96
N LYS A 711 -3.38 -22.29 18.31
CA LYS A 711 -3.66 -22.25 16.86
C LYS A 711 -4.61 -21.12 16.45
N HIS A 712 -5.20 -20.39 17.41
CA HIS A 712 -6.26 -19.41 17.15
C HIS A 712 -5.84 -17.99 17.59
N LEU A 713 -6.17 -17.01 16.73
CA LEU A 713 -5.99 -15.58 16.98
C LEU A 713 -6.89 -15.12 18.14
N ASP A 714 -6.34 -14.37 19.11
CA ASP A 714 -7.15 -13.65 20.10
C ASP A 714 -7.86 -12.49 19.39
N LEU A 715 -9.10 -12.74 18.97
CA LEU A 715 -9.90 -11.81 18.18
C LEU A 715 -10.17 -10.48 18.90
N ASP A 716 -10.28 -10.49 20.23
CA ASP A 716 -10.50 -9.26 20.98
C ASP A 716 -9.22 -8.41 20.99
N ALA A 717 -8.05 -9.03 21.22
CA ALA A 717 -6.77 -8.33 21.12
C ALA A 717 -6.52 -7.82 19.68
N ALA A 718 -6.80 -8.63 18.66
CA ALA A 718 -6.68 -8.24 17.26
C ALA A 718 -7.53 -7.01 16.92
N HIS A 719 -8.80 -7.02 17.33
CA HIS A 719 -9.70 -5.91 17.08
C HIS A 719 -9.25 -4.62 17.79
N ILE A 720 -8.73 -4.73 19.01
CA ILE A 720 -8.19 -3.60 19.79
C ILE A 720 -6.95 -2.98 19.11
N PHE A 721 -6.03 -3.79 18.59
CA PHE A 721 -4.86 -3.28 17.88
C PHE A 721 -5.18 -2.79 16.47
N CYS A 722 -6.16 -3.38 15.76
CA CYS A 722 -6.68 -2.85 14.49
C CYS A 722 -7.30 -1.46 14.66
N GLN A 723 -7.94 -1.19 15.80
CA GLN A 723 -8.43 0.14 16.16
C GLN A 723 -7.28 1.14 16.32
N TRP A 724 -6.21 0.77 17.04
CA TRP A 724 -5.03 1.62 17.17
C TRP A 724 -4.38 1.93 15.81
N GLN A 725 -4.20 0.92 14.95
CA GLN A 725 -3.65 1.11 13.61
C GLN A 725 -4.55 2.03 12.76
N SER A 726 -5.88 1.92 12.91
CA SER A 726 -6.79 2.83 12.22
C SER A 726 -6.67 4.27 12.71
N CYS A 727 -6.49 4.50 14.02
CA CYS A 727 -6.21 5.84 14.56
C CYS A 727 -4.89 6.37 13.99
N LEU A 728 -3.84 5.54 13.96
CA LEU A 728 -2.54 5.90 13.43
C LEU A 728 -2.63 6.32 11.95
N GLN A 729 -3.28 5.52 11.10
CA GLN A 729 -3.42 5.82 9.68
C GLN A 729 -4.16 7.15 9.43
N MET A 730 -5.32 7.33 10.06
CA MET A 730 -6.10 8.56 9.86
C MET A 730 -5.42 9.77 10.49
N GLY A 731 -4.74 9.58 11.63
CA GLY A 731 -3.93 10.61 12.25
C GLY A 731 -2.76 11.04 11.35
N LEU A 732 -2.10 10.10 10.66
CA LEU A 732 -1.03 10.39 9.70
C LEU A 732 -1.56 11.26 8.58
N TYR A 733 -2.69 10.88 7.98
CA TYR A 733 -3.28 11.64 6.88
C TYR A 733 -3.73 13.05 7.32
N LEU A 734 -4.22 13.20 8.55
CA LEU A 734 -4.50 14.51 9.12
C LEU A 734 -3.21 15.33 9.35
N ASN A 735 -2.16 14.72 9.88
CA ASN A 735 -0.85 15.36 10.10
C ASN A 735 -0.25 15.83 8.76
N GLN A 736 -0.29 14.98 7.73
CA GLN A 736 0.13 15.30 6.37
C GLN A 736 -0.67 16.47 5.78
N LEU A 737 -2.00 16.43 5.88
CA LEU A 737 -2.89 17.50 5.41
C LEU A 737 -2.62 18.83 6.12
N LEU A 738 -2.29 18.79 7.41
CA LEU A 738 -1.89 19.93 8.23
C LEU A 738 -0.41 20.32 8.07
N ARG A 739 0.30 19.81 7.06
CA ARG A 739 1.69 20.16 6.74
C ARG A 739 2.69 19.76 7.83
N PHE A 740 2.50 18.58 8.42
CA PHE A 740 3.42 17.92 9.36
C PHE A 740 3.74 18.75 10.63
N PRO A 741 2.73 19.18 11.42
CA PRO A 741 2.97 19.87 12.69
C PRO A 741 3.72 19.00 13.71
N LEU A 742 3.61 17.67 13.58
CA LEU A 742 4.49 16.71 14.26
C LEU A 742 5.26 15.87 13.23
N PRO A 743 6.49 15.43 13.54
CA PRO A 743 7.23 14.54 12.66
C PRO A 743 6.47 13.21 12.51
N GLU A 744 6.46 12.66 11.29
CA GLU A 744 5.95 11.32 11.09
C GLU A 744 6.80 10.30 11.85
N PRO A 745 6.18 9.30 12.49
CA PRO A 745 6.92 8.24 13.15
C PRO A 745 7.51 7.26 12.12
N ASP A 746 8.57 6.56 12.54
CA ASP A 746 9.18 5.48 11.76
C ASP A 746 8.27 4.24 11.77
N LEU A 747 7.41 4.12 10.76
CA LEU A 747 6.47 3.01 10.61
C LEU A 747 7.18 1.70 10.30
N THR A 748 8.43 1.76 9.81
CA THR A 748 9.22 0.55 9.52
C THR A 748 9.48 -0.27 10.77
N ARG A 749 9.40 0.32 11.97
CA ARG A 749 9.74 -0.35 13.23
C ARG A 749 8.77 -0.07 14.38
N LEU A 750 7.82 0.86 14.22
CA LEU A 750 6.90 1.27 15.28
C LEU A 750 6.00 0.13 15.81
N TYR A 751 5.63 -0.80 14.93
CA TYR A 751 4.71 -1.90 15.27
C TYR A 751 5.17 -3.21 14.65
N ASN A 752 5.15 -4.27 15.46
CA ASN A 752 5.33 -5.65 15.03
C ASN A 752 4.17 -6.47 15.61
N GLY A 753 3.26 -6.90 14.74
CA GLY A 753 2.02 -7.57 15.11
C GLY A 753 2.23 -8.84 15.89
N THR A 754 3.10 -9.72 15.39
CA THR A 754 3.39 -11.02 16.02
C THR A 754 3.90 -10.84 17.45
N LEU A 755 4.81 -9.89 17.66
CA LEU A 755 5.38 -9.58 18.97
C LEU A 755 4.34 -8.96 19.91
N VAL A 756 3.63 -7.91 19.46
CA VAL A 756 2.65 -7.18 20.28
C VAL A 756 1.54 -8.13 20.78
N HIS A 757 1.03 -9.00 19.92
CA HIS A 757 0.00 -9.95 20.32
C HIS A 757 0.50 -10.99 21.33
N ARG A 758 1.75 -11.44 21.20
CA ARG A 758 2.35 -12.38 22.15
C ARG A 758 2.64 -11.75 23.49
N LEU A 759 3.20 -10.53 23.50
CA LEU A 759 3.38 -9.75 24.72
C LEU A 759 2.03 -9.50 25.42
N CYS A 760 0.99 -9.19 24.66
CA CYS A 760 -0.36 -9.03 25.18
C CYS A 760 -0.84 -10.30 25.90
N HIS A 761 -0.64 -11.47 25.30
CA HIS A 761 -0.97 -12.75 25.91
C HIS A 761 -0.13 -13.04 27.19
N GLU A 762 1.16 -12.75 27.16
CA GLU A 762 2.05 -12.92 28.32
C GLU A 762 1.66 -12.02 29.49
N PHE A 763 1.44 -10.73 29.25
CA PHE A 763 1.02 -9.77 30.28
C PHE A 763 -0.39 -10.05 30.82
N LYS A 764 -1.26 -10.69 30.03
CA LYS A 764 -2.57 -11.17 30.49
C LYS A 764 -2.45 -12.34 31.46
N SER A 765 -1.45 -13.20 31.27
CA SER A 765 -1.29 -14.47 32.00
C SER A 765 -0.34 -14.39 33.20
N SER A 766 0.66 -13.51 33.16
CA SER A 766 1.67 -13.35 34.22
C SER A 766 2.05 -11.88 34.42
N PRO A 767 1.84 -11.31 35.61
CA PRO A 767 2.33 -9.96 35.96
C PRO A 767 3.86 -9.86 36.10
N ALA A 768 4.58 -10.99 36.11
CA ALA A 768 6.02 -11.07 36.41
C ALA A 768 6.94 -10.76 35.20
N THR A 769 6.40 -10.57 33.99
CA THR A 769 7.17 -10.21 32.78
C THR A 769 7.55 -8.72 32.70
N LYS A 770 7.39 -7.95 33.78
CA LYS A 770 7.72 -6.51 33.81
C LYS A 770 9.23 -6.21 33.76
N ASP A 771 10.08 -7.20 34.07
CA ASP A 771 11.53 -7.00 34.17
C ASP A 771 12.29 -7.26 32.84
N LEU A 772 11.59 -7.37 31.71
CA LEU A 772 12.19 -7.62 30.38
C LEU A 772 13.27 -6.60 30.01
N LEU A 773 13.16 -5.37 30.53
CA LEU A 773 14.06 -4.25 30.20
C LEU A 773 15.13 -3.98 31.26
N SER A 774 15.13 -4.69 32.39
CA SER A 774 16.02 -4.45 33.54
C SER A 774 17.51 -4.41 33.21
N ARG A 775 17.91 -5.05 32.10
CA ARG A 775 19.30 -5.09 31.61
C ARG A 775 19.62 -4.01 30.57
N TRP A 776 18.68 -3.12 30.26
CA TRP A 776 18.84 -1.99 29.36
C TRP A 776 18.13 -0.73 29.92
N PRO A 777 18.74 -0.02 30.89
CA PRO A 777 18.11 1.08 31.62
C PRO A 777 17.54 2.18 30.73
N ALA A 778 18.20 2.54 29.62
CA ALA A 778 17.71 3.56 28.70
C ALA A 778 16.38 3.17 28.01
N MET A 779 16.17 1.88 27.71
CA MET A 779 14.91 1.40 27.12
C MET A 779 13.83 1.25 28.18
N GLU A 780 14.22 0.86 29.39
CA GLU A 780 13.33 0.86 30.54
C GLU A 780 12.82 2.28 30.85
N GLU A 781 13.71 3.27 30.88
CA GLU A 781 13.35 4.68 31.05
C GLU A 781 12.41 5.16 29.93
N LEU A 782 12.72 4.84 28.67
CA LEU A 782 11.84 5.15 27.55
C LEU A 782 10.44 4.57 27.75
N PHE A 783 10.33 3.28 28.11
CA PHE A 783 9.03 2.66 28.39
C PHE A 783 8.27 3.40 29.49
N HIS A 784 8.93 3.72 30.61
CA HIS A 784 8.29 4.42 31.72
C HIS A 784 7.80 5.81 31.32
N ILE A 785 8.59 6.56 30.56
CA ILE A 785 8.21 7.89 30.05
C ILE A 785 6.97 7.78 29.15
N LEU A 786 6.96 6.83 28.20
CA LEU A 786 5.82 6.62 27.31
C LEU A 786 4.56 6.19 28.10
N LEU A 787 4.72 5.27 29.05
CA LEU A 787 3.62 4.79 29.89
C LEU A 787 3.06 5.91 30.75
N LEU A 788 3.92 6.73 31.37
CA LEU A 788 3.51 7.86 32.20
C LEU A 788 2.73 8.89 31.38
N ALA A 789 3.20 9.21 30.17
CA ALA A 789 2.51 10.16 29.29
C ALA A 789 1.08 9.68 28.94
N VAL A 790 0.94 8.41 28.52
CA VAL A 790 -0.39 7.86 28.16
C VAL A 790 -1.29 7.71 29.38
N THR A 791 -0.77 7.25 30.51
CA THR A 791 -1.58 7.08 31.74
C THR A 791 -2.00 8.41 32.36
N SER A 792 -1.22 9.47 32.17
CA SER A 792 -1.59 10.83 32.59
C SER A 792 -2.69 11.45 31.72
N ALA A 793 -2.94 10.90 30.53
CA ALA A 793 -4.00 11.34 29.63
C ALA A 793 -5.39 10.83 30.03
N VAL A 794 -5.47 9.80 30.90
CA VAL A 794 -6.71 9.15 31.30
C VAL A 794 -6.95 9.27 32.82
N PRO A 795 -8.20 9.12 33.30
CA PRO A 795 -8.49 9.13 34.73
C PRO A 795 -7.67 8.10 35.54
N PRO A 796 -7.24 8.39 36.78
CA PRO A 796 -6.41 7.48 37.58
C PRO A 796 -7.03 6.10 37.87
N ASP A 797 -8.36 6.00 37.83
CA ASP A 797 -9.12 4.77 38.01
C ASP A 797 -9.41 4.03 36.70
N PHE A 798 -8.95 4.54 35.55
CA PHE A 798 -9.29 4.00 34.23
C PHE A 798 -8.92 2.52 34.07
N PHE A 799 -7.73 2.13 34.53
CA PHE A 799 -7.22 0.75 34.49
C PHE A 799 -7.50 -0.05 35.77
N GLN A 800 -8.19 0.53 36.76
CA GLN A 800 -8.52 -0.18 38.00
C GLN A 800 -9.73 -1.09 37.78
N ASN A 801 -9.63 -2.35 38.23
CA ASN A 801 -10.77 -3.25 38.24
C ASN A 801 -11.76 -2.76 39.31
N LYS A 802 -12.95 -2.27 38.91
CA LYS A 802 -14.05 -2.03 39.84
C LYS A 802 -14.41 -3.35 40.52
N SER A 803 -13.88 -3.60 41.71
CA SER A 803 -14.30 -4.75 42.50
C SER A 803 -15.80 -4.60 42.75
N LYS A 804 -16.59 -5.61 42.37
CA LYS A 804 -18.01 -5.65 42.73
C LYS A 804 -18.08 -5.82 44.26
N SER A 805 -18.12 -4.71 45.00
CA SER A 805 -18.48 -4.74 46.41
C SER A 805 -19.91 -5.26 46.49
N LYS A 806 -20.09 -6.51 46.93
CA LYS A 806 -21.41 -7.06 47.24
C LYS A 806 -22.11 -6.10 48.21
N PRO A 807 -23.37 -5.69 47.97
CA PRO A 807 -24.08 -4.84 48.92
C PRO A 807 -24.23 -5.61 50.24
N LYS A 808 -23.75 -5.03 51.34
CA LYS A 808 -23.98 -5.56 52.70
C LYS A 808 -25.49 -5.71 52.89
N LYS A 809 -25.97 -6.95 53.03
CA LYS A 809 -27.33 -7.22 53.50
C LYS A 809 -27.51 -6.53 54.86
N ASN A 810 -28.32 -5.48 54.90
CA ASN A 810 -28.81 -4.93 56.15
C ASN A 810 -29.62 -6.03 56.87
N ARG A 811 -29.06 -6.59 57.94
CA ARG A 811 -29.79 -7.39 58.91
C ARG A 811 -30.81 -6.47 59.57
N LYS A 812 -32.09 -6.63 59.23
CA LYS A 812 -33.20 -6.13 60.05
C LYS A 812 -33.07 -6.77 61.43
N LYS A 813 -32.89 -5.96 62.48
CA LYS A 813 -33.15 -6.39 63.86
C LYS A 813 -34.66 -6.47 64.05
N LYS A 814 -35.08 -7.56 64.71
CA LYS A 814 -36.45 -7.82 65.17
C LYS A 814 -36.91 -6.75 66.13
#